data_AF-A0A8S9MHK7-F1
#
_entry.id   AF-A0A8S9MHK7-F1
#
_cell.length_a   1.000
_cell.length_b   1.000
_cell.length_c   1.000
_cell.angle_alpha   90.00
_cell.angle_beta   90.00
_cell.angle_gamma   90.00
#
_symmetry.space_group_name_H-M   'P 1'
#
loop_
_entity.id
_entity.type
_entity.pdbx_description
1 polymer ?
#
loop_
_entity_poly.entity_id
_entity_poly.type
_entity_poly.pdbx_seq_one_letter_code
_entity_poly.pdbx_strand_id
1 'polypeptide(L)'
;MKSTQRQRKLHRCSGGGSYIKTTTTTVVSTVKLFPPLLTSSQAHRLSSRIGLRLITVQACLLCSSSGDPPSMAVKKPHRSCCSAARFQHRHRYMERKLMIALASKIGINYGRQGKDIPSPYQSINFIKSIKAGHVKLYDADPETLTLLSHTNLYVSITVHNHQITSLGTNQTTAEDWVKTNILPYYPQTQIRFVLVGNEILSVQDRNITANLVPAMRKIVNALRAHGIHNIKVGTPLPMDSLRSTFPPSNSTFREDIAGPLMLPLLKFLNGTNSYFFINLQPYYRWLRNPMNTSLDFALFQGNSTYPDPRTGLVYHNLVDQMLDSVILAMTKLGYPHIRIAISETGWPNSGDIDETGANILNAATYNRNLIKKMTAIPPIGTPARPGLPIPTFVFSLFNENQKSGSGTQRHWGILHPDGTPIYDIDFTGQKPLTGFNPLPKPTNNVPYKGQMWCVPVEGANEAELEEALRMACGRSNTTCAALAPGKECYEPVSIYWHARYAVSSYWAQFRTQNVGCYFNGLAHETTTNPAFLQEMIAASFRALLCDEEQLKDMEDESGRIYAIDTMTDPKAPSLYKVVEPKEISEKTGLAFPHTSHCLASGDMLVSCLGDKEGNAKGNGFLLLDSDFNVKSRWDKPGHAPKFGYDFWYQPRFKTMISTSWGAPKAFSKGFNLQHVADGLYGSHLHIYKWPEGEMKQIIDLGNTGLLPLEIRFLHDPSKDTGYVGSALSSNMIRFFRNSDDTWSHEASGVVISVEPLKVENWILPEMPGLITDFLISLDDRFFYFVNWLHGDIRQYNIEDPKNPVLTGQIWVGGLLQKGSPVKAVREDGTTYQFDVPQIKGKSLRAGPQMIQLSLDGKRLYATNSLFSAWDRQFYPELMDKGSHIIQIDVDTEKGGLSINPDFFVDFGEEPDGPALAHEMRYPGGDCTSDIWI
;
A
#
# COMPACT_ATOMS: atom_id res chain seq x y z
N MET A 1 -47.23 0.69 14.99
CA MET A 1 -48.60 0.27 14.64
C MET A 1 -48.83 0.61 13.16
N LYS A 2 -49.01 -0.42 12.30
CA LYS A 2 -50.18 -0.66 11.41
C LYS A 2 -50.62 0.58 10.60
N SER A 3 -50.87 0.56 9.29
CA SER A 3 -51.15 -0.50 8.32
C SER A 3 -51.31 0.13 6.93
N THR A 4 -51.11 -0.68 5.90
CA THR A 4 -51.41 -0.48 4.48
C THR A 4 -52.91 -0.32 4.17
N GLN A 5 -53.27 0.54 3.18
CA GLN A 5 -53.98 0.21 1.92
C GLN A 5 -54.77 1.38 1.27
N ARG A 6 -54.50 1.58 -0.03
CA ARG A 6 -55.41 1.73 -1.21
C ARG A 6 -56.50 2.83 -1.26
N GLN A 7 -56.50 3.62 -2.35
CA GLN A 7 -57.42 3.59 -3.53
C GLN A 7 -57.35 4.92 -4.34
N ARG A 8 -56.99 4.89 -5.63
CA ARG A 8 -57.86 4.96 -6.85
C ARG A 8 -58.56 6.32 -7.13
N LYS A 9 -58.20 6.98 -8.25
CA LYS A 9 -58.93 7.08 -9.56
C LYS A 9 -58.92 8.49 -10.21
N LEU A 10 -58.53 8.49 -11.49
CA LEU A 10 -59.09 9.19 -12.67
C LEU A 10 -59.30 10.72 -12.68
N HIS A 11 -58.73 11.41 -13.68
CA HIS A 11 -59.50 12.14 -14.70
C HIS A 11 -58.70 12.39 -16.00
N ARG A 12 -59.44 12.45 -17.12
CA ARG A 12 -59.06 12.56 -18.54
C ARG A 12 -58.92 14.02 -18.99
N CYS A 13 -58.36 14.17 -20.22
CA CYS A 13 -58.59 15.18 -21.29
C CYS A 13 -57.25 15.79 -21.76
N SER A 14 -56.95 16.11 -23.03
CA SER A 14 -57.55 15.95 -24.37
C SER A 14 -56.65 16.71 -25.37
N GLY A 15 -56.59 16.28 -26.65
CA GLY A 15 -56.13 17.06 -27.83
C GLY A 15 -54.63 16.97 -28.15
N GLY A 16 -54.14 16.88 -29.40
CA GLY A 16 -54.74 16.95 -30.73
C GLY A 16 -53.94 17.89 -31.65
N GLY A 17 -53.36 17.36 -32.75
CA GLY A 17 -52.79 18.10 -33.91
C GLY A 17 -51.33 18.58 -33.75
N SER A 18 -50.41 18.58 -34.74
CA SER A 18 -50.47 18.53 -36.21
C SER A 18 -49.01 18.36 -36.74
N TYR A 19 -48.71 17.48 -37.71
CA TYR A 19 -48.40 17.75 -39.16
C TYR A 19 -47.17 18.67 -39.40
N ILE A 20 -46.16 18.48 -40.28
CA ILE A 20 -45.94 17.94 -41.65
C ILE A 20 -44.38 18.00 -41.82
N LYS A 21 -43.64 17.10 -42.50
CA LYS A 21 -43.40 17.12 -43.95
C LYS A 21 -42.54 15.94 -44.41
N THR A 22 -43.00 15.36 -45.50
CA THR A 22 -42.46 14.34 -46.40
C THR A 22 -41.22 14.81 -47.16
N THR A 23 -40.31 13.89 -47.52
CA THR A 23 -39.91 13.69 -48.92
C THR A 23 -39.40 12.25 -49.14
N THR A 24 -39.91 11.64 -50.21
CA THR A 24 -39.68 10.28 -50.68
C THR A 24 -38.77 10.34 -51.90
N THR A 25 -37.86 9.38 -52.10
CA THR A 25 -37.53 8.90 -53.46
C THR A 25 -37.13 7.42 -53.41
N THR A 26 -37.79 6.67 -54.28
CA THR A 26 -37.88 5.22 -54.48
C THR A 26 -36.76 4.80 -55.48
N VAL A 27 -36.26 3.55 -55.58
CA VAL A 27 -36.77 2.50 -56.50
C VAL A 27 -35.75 1.33 -56.60
N VAL A 28 -36.21 0.12 -56.22
CA VAL A 28 -36.04 -1.23 -56.85
C VAL A 28 -34.66 -1.90 -56.74
N SER A 29 -34.52 -3.15 -56.24
CA SER A 29 -35.20 -4.35 -56.77
C SER A 29 -35.29 -5.54 -55.79
N THR A 30 -36.49 -6.15 -55.78
CA THR A 30 -36.84 -7.60 -55.79
C THR A 30 -36.43 -8.48 -54.58
N VAL A 31 -37.29 -8.80 -53.58
CA VAL A 31 -38.55 -9.63 -53.54
C VAL A 31 -38.21 -11.14 -53.64
N LYS A 32 -38.51 -12.07 -52.69
CA LYS A 32 -39.75 -12.51 -52.01
C LYS A 32 -39.33 -13.64 -51.00
N LEU A 33 -39.89 -13.92 -49.82
CA LEU A 33 -41.27 -14.20 -49.38
C LEU A 33 -41.37 -14.17 -47.82
N PHE A 34 -42.58 -14.05 -47.32
CA PHE A 34 -43.01 -13.60 -45.97
C PHE A 34 -43.61 -14.78 -45.13
N PRO A 35 -44.26 -14.59 -43.93
CA PRO A 35 -43.96 -15.26 -42.65
C PRO A 35 -45.14 -16.18 -42.18
N PRO A 36 -45.46 -16.52 -40.89
CA PRO A 36 -45.58 -15.63 -39.70
C PRO A 36 -45.08 -16.17 -38.33
N LEU A 37 -44.78 -15.19 -37.46
CA LEU A 37 -45.06 -15.07 -36.02
C LEU A 37 -45.40 -16.34 -35.22
N LEU A 38 -44.72 -16.52 -34.08
CA LEU A 38 -45.38 -16.63 -32.77
C LEU A 38 -44.39 -16.42 -31.62
N THR A 39 -44.84 -15.59 -30.70
CA THR A 39 -44.21 -15.11 -29.46
C THR A 39 -44.11 -16.19 -28.39
N SER A 40 -42.97 -16.29 -27.71
CA SER A 40 -42.77 -17.19 -26.57
C SER A 40 -43.40 -16.62 -25.29
N SER A 41 -44.55 -17.12 -24.91
CA SER A 41 -44.95 -17.18 -23.49
C SER A 41 -45.61 -18.54 -23.25
N GLN A 42 -45.11 -19.27 -22.26
CA GLN A 42 -45.60 -20.56 -21.74
C GLN A 42 -45.30 -21.82 -22.58
N ALA A 43 -44.12 -22.41 -22.36
CA ALA A 43 -43.87 -23.84 -22.59
C ALA A 43 -42.87 -24.42 -21.56
N HIS A 44 -43.12 -24.18 -20.27
CA HIS A 44 -42.52 -24.96 -19.18
C HIS A 44 -43.59 -25.90 -18.63
N ARG A 45 -43.62 -27.14 -19.14
CA ARG A 45 -44.20 -28.39 -18.60
C ARG A 45 -44.73 -29.25 -19.76
N LEU A 46 -43.84 -29.89 -20.53
CA LEU A 46 -44.04 -31.18 -21.23
C LEU A 46 -42.80 -31.49 -22.13
N SER A 47 -41.64 -31.82 -21.54
CA SER A 47 -40.52 -32.43 -22.31
C SER A 47 -39.54 -33.18 -21.40
N SER A 48 -40.05 -34.09 -20.58
CA SER A 48 -39.17 -34.97 -19.77
C SER A 48 -39.67 -36.41 -19.62
N ARG A 49 -40.70 -36.82 -20.39
CA ARG A 49 -41.25 -38.19 -20.30
C ARG A 49 -41.27 -39.01 -21.59
N ILE A 50 -40.79 -38.49 -22.73
CA ILE A 50 -40.82 -39.25 -24.01
C ILE A 50 -39.41 -39.61 -24.53
N GLY A 51 -38.35 -38.89 -24.16
CA GLY A 51 -36.98 -39.20 -24.58
C GLY A 51 -36.32 -40.43 -23.92
N LEU A 52 -36.91 -41.00 -22.86
CA LEU A 52 -36.32 -42.13 -22.12
C LEU A 52 -36.83 -43.51 -22.55
N ARG A 53 -37.84 -43.60 -23.42
CA ARG A 53 -38.39 -44.90 -23.87
C ARG A 53 -37.80 -45.41 -25.19
N LEU A 54 -37.19 -44.56 -26.04
CA LEU A 54 -36.58 -45.02 -27.28
C LEU A 54 -35.17 -45.61 -27.10
N ILE A 55 -34.37 -45.11 -26.16
CA ILE A 55 -32.97 -45.57 -25.98
C ILE A 55 -32.89 -46.96 -25.32
N THR A 56 -33.93 -47.37 -24.58
CA THR A 56 -33.95 -48.66 -23.88
C THR A 56 -34.33 -49.84 -24.77
N VAL A 57 -34.92 -49.60 -25.95
CA VAL A 57 -35.32 -50.67 -26.90
C VAL A 57 -34.19 -50.99 -27.89
N GLN A 58 -33.30 -50.03 -28.17
CA GLN A 58 -32.23 -50.20 -29.17
C GLN A 58 -30.98 -50.94 -28.64
N ALA A 59 -30.82 -51.03 -27.31
CA ALA A 59 -29.71 -51.74 -26.69
C ALA A 59 -29.96 -53.27 -26.51
N CYS A 60 -31.18 -53.75 -26.73
CA CYS A 60 -31.50 -55.19 -26.67
C CYS A 60 -31.51 -55.89 -28.04
N LEU A 61 -31.30 -55.17 -29.15
CA LEU A 61 -31.40 -55.71 -30.51
C LEU A 61 -30.05 -55.86 -31.25
N LEU A 62 -28.91 -55.63 -30.58
CA LEU A 62 -27.57 -55.72 -31.18
C LEU A 62 -26.70 -56.91 -30.68
N CYS A 63 -27.30 -57.89 -30.00
CA CYS A 63 -26.62 -59.13 -29.58
C CYS A 63 -27.21 -60.39 -30.27
N SER A 64 -27.49 -60.33 -31.57
CA SER A 64 -28.02 -61.49 -32.32
C SER A 64 -27.65 -61.44 -33.80
N SER A 65 -26.37 -61.67 -34.15
CA SER A 65 -25.99 -62.05 -35.53
C SER A 65 -24.60 -62.68 -35.61
N SER A 66 -24.52 -64.00 -35.41
CA SER A 66 -23.54 -64.89 -36.06
C SER A 66 -23.97 -66.33 -35.79
N GLY A 67 -24.19 -67.10 -36.85
CA GLY A 67 -24.98 -68.34 -36.86
C GLY A 67 -24.30 -69.63 -36.43
N ASP A 68 -25.14 -70.68 -36.50
CA ASP A 68 -24.93 -72.15 -36.50
C ASP A 68 -25.17 -72.96 -35.19
N PRO A 69 -25.71 -74.21 -35.29
CA PRO A 69 -26.87 -74.65 -34.49
C PRO A 69 -26.56 -75.87 -33.55
N PRO A 70 -27.56 -76.62 -33.03
CA PRO A 70 -27.88 -76.68 -31.61
C PRO A 70 -27.35 -77.92 -30.86
N SER A 71 -26.99 -77.76 -29.58
CA SER A 71 -27.00 -78.87 -28.61
C SER A 71 -27.70 -78.46 -27.32
N MET A 72 -28.72 -79.22 -26.95
CA MET A 72 -29.51 -79.09 -25.72
C MET A 72 -28.65 -79.10 -24.46
N ALA A 73 -28.81 -78.09 -23.60
CA ALA A 73 -28.85 -78.27 -22.14
C ALA A 73 -29.43 -77.01 -21.46
N VAL A 74 -30.42 -77.26 -20.62
CA VAL A 74 -31.18 -76.31 -19.80
C VAL A 74 -30.30 -75.54 -18.81
N LYS A 75 -30.43 -74.20 -18.74
CA LYS A 75 -30.51 -73.43 -17.48
C LYS A 75 -30.92 -71.97 -17.74
N LYS A 76 -31.92 -71.50 -16.97
CA LYS A 76 -32.57 -70.17 -16.96
C LYS A 76 -31.58 -68.98 -17.04
N PRO A 77 -31.88 -67.88 -17.74
CA PRO A 77 -31.07 -66.67 -17.66
C PRO A 77 -31.39 -65.85 -16.39
N HIS A 78 -30.31 -65.41 -15.75
CA HIS A 78 -30.23 -64.72 -14.47
C HIS A 78 -30.93 -63.35 -14.42
N ARG A 79 -31.81 -63.16 -13.42
CA ARG A 79 -32.23 -61.84 -12.88
C ARG A 79 -31.07 -60.99 -12.30
N SER A 80 -29.87 -61.55 -12.17
CA SER A 80 -28.67 -60.90 -11.61
C SER A 80 -28.01 -59.87 -12.54
N CYS A 81 -27.98 -60.10 -13.86
CA CYS A 81 -27.33 -59.17 -14.79
C CYS A 81 -28.05 -57.82 -14.92
N CYS A 82 -29.39 -57.82 -14.91
CA CYS A 82 -30.18 -56.59 -14.98
C CYS A 82 -30.13 -55.76 -13.68
N SER A 83 -29.98 -56.39 -12.51
CA SER A 83 -29.82 -55.66 -11.24
C SER A 83 -28.42 -55.06 -11.12
N ALA A 84 -27.37 -55.78 -11.54
CA ALA A 84 -26.01 -55.28 -11.57
C ALA A 84 -25.83 -54.11 -12.56
N ALA A 85 -26.42 -54.20 -13.76
CA ALA A 85 -26.39 -53.10 -14.73
C ALA A 85 -27.18 -51.86 -14.25
N ARG A 86 -28.36 -52.04 -13.64
CA ARG A 86 -29.11 -50.92 -13.03
C ARG A 86 -28.39 -50.32 -11.82
N PHE A 87 -27.74 -51.15 -11.00
CA PHE A 87 -26.96 -50.70 -9.84
C PHE A 87 -25.72 -49.91 -10.30
N GLN A 88 -24.97 -50.40 -11.28
CA GLN A 88 -23.85 -49.68 -11.89
C GLN A 88 -24.27 -48.37 -12.58
N HIS A 89 -25.42 -48.34 -13.26
CA HIS A 89 -25.93 -47.12 -13.88
C HIS A 89 -26.36 -46.08 -12.84
N ARG A 90 -27.01 -46.51 -11.76
CA ARG A 90 -27.42 -45.63 -10.64
C ARG A 90 -26.20 -45.13 -9.87
N HIS A 91 -25.18 -45.97 -9.66
CA HIS A 91 -23.91 -45.58 -9.04
C HIS A 91 -23.17 -44.54 -9.89
N ARG A 92 -23.00 -44.80 -11.20
CA ARG A 92 -22.37 -43.85 -12.14
C ARG A 92 -23.12 -42.52 -12.21
N TYR A 93 -24.46 -42.55 -12.17
CA TYR A 93 -25.29 -41.34 -12.14
C TYR A 93 -25.09 -40.53 -10.85
N MET A 94 -25.08 -41.19 -9.68
CA MET A 94 -24.86 -40.53 -8.38
C MET A 94 -23.44 -39.98 -8.25
N GLU A 95 -22.43 -40.71 -8.73
CA GLU A 95 -21.05 -40.20 -8.80
C GLU A 95 -20.96 -38.97 -9.71
N ARG A 96 -21.57 -39.01 -10.90
CA ARG A 96 -21.59 -37.86 -11.81
C ARG A 96 -22.30 -36.65 -11.20
N LYS A 97 -23.41 -36.87 -10.49
CA LYS A 97 -24.14 -35.80 -9.79
C LYS A 97 -23.30 -35.19 -8.66
N LEU A 98 -22.60 -36.01 -7.88
CA LEU A 98 -21.68 -35.55 -6.85
C LEU A 98 -20.49 -34.79 -7.45
N MET A 99 -19.91 -35.28 -8.55
CA MET A 99 -18.82 -34.58 -9.24
C MET A 99 -19.23 -33.19 -9.71
N ILE A 100 -20.40 -33.08 -10.34
CA ILE A 100 -20.94 -31.78 -10.77
C ILE A 100 -21.16 -30.89 -9.55
N ALA A 101 -21.74 -31.42 -8.47
CA ALA A 101 -21.97 -30.65 -7.25
C ALA A 101 -20.67 -30.14 -6.57
N LEU A 102 -19.60 -30.95 -6.59
CA LEU A 102 -18.29 -30.59 -6.03
C LEU A 102 -17.52 -29.58 -6.91
N ALA A 103 -17.85 -29.48 -8.19
CA ALA A 103 -17.21 -28.53 -9.09
C ALA A 103 -18.06 -27.27 -9.34
N SER A 104 -19.38 -27.36 -9.19
CA SER A 104 -20.29 -26.22 -9.40
C SER A 104 -20.19 -25.17 -8.29
N LYS A 105 -19.46 -25.45 -7.22
CA LYS A 105 -19.20 -24.48 -6.16
C LYS A 105 -17.70 -24.34 -5.95
N ILE A 106 -17.25 -23.09 -5.83
CA ILE A 106 -15.83 -22.78 -5.66
C ILE A 106 -15.43 -23.00 -4.21
N GLY A 107 -14.25 -23.59 -4.02
CA GLY A 107 -13.60 -23.73 -2.73
C GLY A 107 -12.69 -22.57 -2.40
N ILE A 108 -12.41 -22.40 -1.12
CA ILE A 108 -11.43 -21.43 -0.62
C ILE A 108 -10.40 -22.15 0.26
N ASN A 109 -9.14 -21.82 0.08
CA ASN A 109 -8.06 -22.28 0.96
C ASN A 109 -8.06 -21.44 2.24
N TYR A 110 -8.21 -22.09 3.39
CA TYR A 110 -8.11 -21.45 4.69
C TYR A 110 -6.70 -21.65 5.25
N GLY A 111 -5.80 -20.75 4.84
CA GLY A 111 -4.46 -20.63 5.40
C GLY A 111 -4.48 -19.90 6.75
N ARG A 112 -3.56 -20.28 7.64
CA ARG A 112 -3.47 -19.76 9.02
C ARG A 112 -2.04 -19.34 9.39
N GLN A 113 -1.17 -19.11 8.42
CA GLN A 113 0.19 -18.63 8.66
C GLN A 113 0.21 -17.10 8.84
N GLY A 114 -0.34 -16.62 9.95
CA GLY A 114 -0.28 -15.21 10.31
C GLY A 114 -0.63 -14.94 11.77
N LYS A 115 -0.14 -13.83 12.32
CA LYS A 115 -0.41 -13.42 13.73
C LYS A 115 -1.76 -12.74 13.91
N ASP A 116 -2.31 -12.21 12.83
CA ASP A 116 -3.56 -11.44 12.74
C ASP A 116 -4.75 -12.28 12.25
N ILE A 117 -4.55 -13.58 12.00
CA ILE A 117 -5.60 -14.46 11.49
C ILE A 117 -6.75 -14.58 12.52
N PRO A 118 -8.02 -14.37 12.12
CA PRO A 118 -9.16 -14.46 13.02
C PRO A 118 -9.36 -15.86 13.60
N SER A 119 -10.16 -15.93 14.67
CA SER A 119 -10.57 -17.20 15.25
C SER A 119 -11.24 -18.12 14.20
N PRO A 120 -11.12 -19.46 14.32
CA PRO A 120 -11.81 -20.39 13.43
C PRO A 120 -13.32 -20.11 13.27
N TYR A 121 -13.98 -19.69 14.35
CA TYR A 121 -15.39 -19.30 14.33
C TYR A 121 -15.67 -18.12 13.38
N GLN A 122 -14.91 -17.03 13.52
CA GLN A 122 -15.06 -15.85 12.66
C GLN A 122 -14.73 -16.19 11.20
N SER A 123 -13.62 -16.89 10.97
CA SER A 123 -13.20 -17.31 9.63
C SER A 123 -14.25 -18.17 8.93
N ILE A 124 -14.90 -19.11 9.63
CA ILE A 124 -15.99 -19.92 9.05
C ILE A 124 -17.20 -19.04 8.71
N ASN A 125 -17.54 -18.05 9.52
CA ASN A 125 -18.60 -17.10 9.20
C ASN A 125 -18.27 -16.28 7.94
N PHE A 126 -17.02 -15.87 7.77
CA PHE A 126 -16.57 -15.20 6.55
C PHE A 126 -16.60 -16.12 5.32
N ILE A 127 -16.16 -17.38 5.45
CA ILE A 127 -16.28 -18.38 4.37
C ILE A 127 -17.74 -18.55 3.93
N LYS A 128 -18.69 -18.51 4.88
CA LYS A 128 -20.12 -18.56 4.58
C LYS A 128 -20.63 -17.27 3.95
N SER A 129 -20.15 -16.10 4.37
CA SER A 129 -20.59 -14.80 3.84
C SER A 129 -20.20 -14.63 2.36
N ILE A 130 -19.01 -15.10 1.97
CA ILE A 130 -18.57 -15.11 0.56
C ILE A 130 -19.24 -16.22 -0.27
N LYS A 131 -20.08 -17.06 0.35
CA LYS A 131 -20.82 -18.17 -0.28
C LYS A 131 -19.90 -19.21 -0.94
N ALA A 132 -18.72 -19.45 -0.37
CA ALA A 132 -17.87 -20.55 -0.79
C ALA A 132 -18.62 -21.88 -0.60
N GLY A 133 -18.41 -22.85 -1.49
CA GLY A 133 -19.00 -24.18 -1.36
C GLY A 133 -18.11 -25.19 -0.65
N HIS A 134 -16.80 -24.91 -0.65
CA HIS A 134 -15.80 -25.76 -0.03
C HIS A 134 -14.82 -24.94 0.81
N VAL A 135 -14.23 -25.59 1.80
CA VAL A 135 -13.04 -25.11 2.50
C VAL A 135 -11.96 -26.20 2.44
N LYS A 136 -10.73 -25.80 2.11
CA LYS A 136 -9.54 -26.65 2.26
C LYS A 136 -8.75 -26.18 3.48
N LEU A 137 -8.53 -27.10 4.42
CA LEU A 137 -7.69 -26.96 5.60
C LEU A 137 -6.33 -27.59 5.33
N TYR A 138 -5.26 -27.00 5.88
CA TYR A 138 -3.89 -27.51 5.79
C TYR A 138 -3.54 -28.51 6.90
N ASP A 139 -4.53 -28.90 7.68
CA ASP A 139 -4.46 -29.84 8.80
C ASP A 139 -5.83 -30.53 9.00
N ALA A 140 -6.01 -31.17 10.15
CA ALA A 140 -7.27 -31.74 10.61
C ALA A 140 -7.63 -31.23 12.02
N ASP A 141 -7.55 -29.91 12.21
CA ASP A 141 -7.80 -29.25 13.50
C ASP A 141 -9.21 -29.58 14.09
N PRO A 142 -9.28 -30.16 15.31
CA PRO A 142 -10.53 -30.56 15.96
C PRO A 142 -11.56 -29.44 16.13
N GLU A 143 -11.11 -28.25 16.53
CA GLU A 143 -11.98 -27.10 16.77
C GLU A 143 -12.64 -26.68 15.45
N THR A 144 -11.84 -26.45 14.42
CA THR A 144 -12.31 -26.06 13.08
C THR A 144 -13.26 -27.12 12.50
N LEU A 145 -12.94 -28.41 12.63
CA LEU A 145 -13.80 -29.49 12.15
C LEU A 145 -15.14 -29.57 12.88
N THR A 146 -15.16 -29.28 14.18
CA THR A 146 -16.39 -29.20 14.98
C THR A 146 -17.26 -28.03 14.52
N LEU A 147 -16.66 -26.85 14.33
CA LEU A 147 -17.36 -25.65 13.88
C LEU A 147 -17.91 -25.75 12.45
N LEU A 148 -17.30 -26.58 11.60
CA LEU A 148 -17.79 -26.86 10.25
C LEU A 148 -18.99 -27.82 10.21
N SER A 149 -19.35 -28.42 11.34
CA SER A 149 -20.51 -29.31 11.47
C SER A 149 -21.79 -28.62 11.03
N HIS A 150 -22.59 -29.29 10.19
CA HIS A 150 -23.88 -28.80 9.68
C HIS A 150 -23.84 -27.47 8.90
N THR A 151 -22.66 -26.97 8.51
CA THR A 151 -22.53 -25.72 7.73
C THR A 151 -22.89 -25.86 6.24
N ASN A 152 -23.04 -27.09 5.74
CA ASN A 152 -23.17 -27.47 4.33
C ASN A 152 -21.95 -27.14 3.44
N LEU A 153 -20.82 -26.73 4.04
CA LEU A 153 -19.54 -26.63 3.35
C LEU A 153 -18.95 -28.03 3.15
N TYR A 154 -18.44 -28.30 1.95
CA TYR A 154 -17.61 -29.47 1.72
C TYR A 154 -16.20 -29.22 2.25
N VAL A 155 -15.65 -30.17 3.01
CA VAL A 155 -14.38 -30.00 3.70
C VAL A 155 -13.30 -30.86 3.07
N SER A 156 -12.13 -30.26 2.85
CA SER A 156 -10.90 -30.96 2.52
C SER A 156 -9.93 -30.80 3.67
N ILE A 157 -9.40 -31.90 4.21
CA ILE A 157 -8.40 -31.90 5.28
C ILE A 157 -7.07 -32.42 4.76
N THR A 158 -5.98 -32.00 5.39
CA THR A 158 -4.63 -32.35 4.96
C THR A 158 -3.88 -33.13 6.05
N VAL A 159 -3.21 -34.21 5.66
CA VAL A 159 -2.24 -34.93 6.50
C VAL A 159 -0.92 -34.18 6.45
N HIS A 160 -0.32 -33.88 7.60
CA HIS A 160 0.97 -33.18 7.62
C HIS A 160 2.10 -34.04 7.03
N ASN A 161 3.07 -33.40 6.37
CA ASN A 161 4.18 -34.08 5.69
C ASN A 161 4.96 -35.02 6.61
N HIS A 162 5.20 -34.64 7.87
CA HIS A 162 5.94 -35.45 8.85
C HIS A 162 5.22 -36.75 9.26
N GLN A 163 3.90 -36.86 9.05
CA GLN A 163 3.12 -38.05 9.39
C GLN A 163 3.11 -39.10 8.25
N ILE A 164 3.54 -38.73 7.04
CA ILE A 164 3.40 -39.58 5.85
C ILE A 164 4.17 -40.90 6.01
N THR A 165 5.39 -40.85 6.55
CA THR A 165 6.24 -42.04 6.72
C THR A 165 5.63 -43.06 7.69
N SER A 166 5.15 -42.62 8.85
CA SER A 166 4.53 -43.52 9.84
C SER A 166 3.21 -44.10 9.33
N LEU A 167 2.39 -43.29 8.67
CA LEU A 167 1.16 -43.72 8.02
C LEU A 167 1.41 -44.69 6.86
N GLY A 168 2.50 -44.49 6.12
CA GLY A 168 2.87 -45.33 4.98
C GLY A 168 3.44 -46.69 5.37
N THR A 169 4.06 -46.78 6.54
CA THR A 169 4.68 -48.02 7.05
C THR A 169 3.69 -48.86 7.87
N ASN A 170 2.82 -48.24 8.68
CA ASN A 170 1.96 -48.94 9.63
C ASN A 170 0.46 -48.73 9.34
N GLN A 171 -0.30 -49.83 9.17
CA GLN A 171 -1.74 -49.77 8.92
C GLN A 171 -2.52 -49.29 10.16
N THR A 172 -2.12 -49.70 11.37
CA THR A 172 -2.76 -49.29 12.63
C THR A 172 -2.66 -47.78 12.83
N THR A 173 -1.52 -47.18 12.48
CA THR A 173 -1.36 -45.71 12.54
C THR A 173 -2.33 -44.99 11.60
N ALA A 174 -2.61 -45.56 10.41
CA ALA A 174 -3.60 -44.98 9.49
C ALA A 174 -5.05 -45.16 10.00
N GLU A 175 -5.35 -46.28 10.65
CA GLU A 175 -6.64 -46.51 11.32
C GLU A 175 -6.84 -45.53 12.48
N ASP A 176 -5.83 -45.34 13.32
CA ASP A 176 -5.86 -44.38 14.43
C ASP A 176 -6.01 -42.94 13.93
N TRP A 177 -5.34 -42.60 12.83
CA TRP A 177 -5.48 -41.28 12.21
C TRP A 177 -6.91 -41.05 11.69
N VAL A 178 -7.52 -42.03 11.01
CA VAL A 178 -8.92 -41.94 10.55
C VAL A 178 -9.89 -41.89 11.74
N LYS A 179 -9.66 -42.71 12.76
CA LYS A 179 -10.47 -42.77 13.99
C LYS A 179 -10.45 -41.45 14.76
N THR A 180 -9.31 -40.77 14.76
CA THR A 180 -9.15 -39.49 15.48
C THR A 180 -9.64 -38.30 14.66
N ASN A 181 -9.32 -38.25 13.36
CA ASN A 181 -9.48 -37.03 12.57
C ASN A 181 -10.72 -37.02 11.65
N ILE A 182 -11.37 -38.17 11.42
CA ILE A 182 -12.50 -38.28 10.50
C ILE A 182 -13.75 -38.77 11.22
N LEU A 183 -13.68 -39.92 11.88
CA LEU A 183 -14.88 -40.56 12.46
C LEU A 183 -15.66 -39.69 13.47
N PRO A 184 -15.03 -38.84 14.31
CA PRO A 184 -15.78 -38.03 15.28
C PRO A 184 -16.63 -36.93 14.63
N TYR A 185 -16.26 -36.49 13.43
CA TYR A 185 -16.86 -35.35 12.75
C TYR A 185 -17.74 -35.75 11.56
N TYR A 186 -17.45 -36.90 10.94
CA TYR A 186 -18.18 -37.39 9.79
C TYR A 186 -19.42 -38.20 10.21
N PRO A 187 -20.61 -37.97 9.62
CA PRO A 187 -20.89 -37.18 8.42
C PRO A 187 -21.38 -35.74 8.65
N GLN A 188 -21.50 -35.28 9.89
CA GLN A 188 -22.04 -33.96 10.23
C GLN A 188 -21.22 -32.83 9.61
N THR A 189 -19.89 -32.97 9.64
CA THR A 189 -18.93 -32.21 8.85
C THR A 189 -18.72 -32.94 7.51
N GLN A 190 -19.03 -32.27 6.39
CA GLN A 190 -19.03 -32.91 5.08
C GLN A 190 -17.63 -33.07 4.49
N ILE A 191 -16.79 -33.89 5.12
CA ILE A 191 -15.46 -34.23 4.61
C ILE A 191 -15.63 -34.96 3.27
N ARG A 192 -14.96 -34.45 2.22
CA ARG A 192 -15.00 -35.00 0.86
C ARG A 192 -13.62 -35.35 0.34
N PHE A 193 -12.59 -34.61 0.75
CA PHE A 193 -11.21 -34.87 0.33
C PHE A 193 -10.29 -35.03 1.54
N VAL A 194 -9.40 -36.02 1.45
CA VAL A 194 -8.24 -36.17 2.35
C VAL A 194 -7.00 -36.04 1.49
N LEU A 195 -6.23 -35.00 1.76
CA LEU A 195 -5.04 -34.62 1.01
C LEU A 195 -3.81 -35.08 1.80
N VAL A 196 -3.07 -36.05 1.29
CA VAL A 196 -1.89 -36.60 1.97
C VAL A 196 -0.69 -35.76 1.60
N GLY A 197 -0.25 -34.93 2.56
CA GLY A 197 0.82 -33.95 2.36
C GLY A 197 0.39 -32.69 1.61
N ASN A 198 1.29 -31.72 1.59
CA ASN A 198 1.20 -30.51 0.78
C ASN A 198 2.61 -30.16 0.28
N GLU A 199 2.76 -29.92 -1.02
CA GLU A 199 4.05 -29.55 -1.66
C GLU A 199 5.21 -30.50 -1.31
N ILE A 200 4.91 -31.80 -1.21
CA ILE A 200 5.87 -32.84 -0.79
C ILE A 200 7.15 -32.91 -1.64
N LEU A 201 7.08 -32.46 -2.91
CA LEU A 201 8.22 -32.45 -3.83
C LEU A 201 9.20 -31.32 -3.55
N SER A 202 8.76 -30.28 -2.83
CA SER A 202 9.59 -29.14 -2.44
C SER A 202 10.49 -29.47 -1.24
N VAL A 203 10.12 -30.45 -0.41
CA VAL A 203 10.83 -30.83 0.82
C VAL A 203 12.07 -31.72 0.53
N GLN A 204 12.17 -32.27 -0.68
CA GLN A 204 13.27 -33.16 -1.13
C GLN A 204 13.56 -34.37 -0.21
N ASP A 205 12.59 -34.82 0.57
CA ASP A 205 12.71 -36.00 1.43
C ASP A 205 12.28 -37.27 0.66
N ARG A 206 13.26 -38.13 0.39
CA ARG A 206 13.04 -39.41 -0.31
C ARG A 206 12.17 -40.38 0.49
N ASN A 207 12.25 -40.34 1.82
CA ASN A 207 11.48 -41.23 2.68
C ASN A 207 10.00 -40.86 2.69
N ILE A 208 9.69 -39.55 2.77
CA ILE A 208 8.32 -39.05 2.62
C ILE A 208 7.78 -39.44 1.24
N THR A 209 8.58 -39.21 0.18
CA THR A 209 8.18 -39.50 -1.20
C THR A 209 7.88 -40.98 -1.42
N ALA A 210 8.73 -41.87 -0.89
CA ALA A 210 8.54 -43.33 -0.99
C ALA A 210 7.29 -43.82 -0.24
N ASN A 211 6.92 -43.17 0.86
CA ASN A 211 5.80 -43.56 1.71
C ASN A 211 4.47 -42.87 1.38
N LEU A 212 4.46 -41.92 0.46
CA LEU A 212 3.24 -41.17 0.08
C LEU A 212 2.10 -42.09 -0.39
N VAL A 213 2.33 -42.85 -1.47
CA VAL A 213 1.30 -43.73 -2.04
C VAL A 213 0.93 -44.87 -1.08
N PRO A 214 1.86 -45.50 -0.35
CA PRO A 214 1.53 -46.40 0.77
C PRO A 214 0.61 -45.77 1.81
N ALA A 215 0.88 -44.54 2.27
CA ALA A 215 0.03 -43.85 3.26
C ALA A 215 -1.38 -43.62 2.70
N MET A 216 -1.49 -43.15 1.45
CA MET A 216 -2.78 -42.96 0.77
C MET A 216 -3.58 -44.28 0.69
N ARG A 217 -2.93 -45.40 0.39
CA ARG A 217 -3.56 -46.73 0.37
C ARG A 217 -4.08 -47.14 1.74
N LYS A 218 -3.26 -46.98 2.78
CA LYS A 218 -3.60 -47.36 4.15
C LYS A 218 -4.76 -46.52 4.71
N ILE A 219 -4.79 -45.22 4.42
CA ILE A 219 -5.92 -44.33 4.74
C ILE A 219 -7.20 -44.78 4.01
N VAL A 220 -7.11 -45.10 2.71
CA VAL A 220 -8.28 -45.64 1.97
C VAL A 220 -8.77 -46.95 2.56
N ASN A 221 -7.88 -47.84 2.98
CA ASN A 221 -8.25 -49.10 3.62
C ASN A 221 -8.97 -48.84 4.96
N ALA A 222 -8.44 -47.95 5.79
CA ALA A 222 -9.07 -47.56 7.06
C ALA A 222 -10.46 -46.95 6.84
N LEU A 223 -10.61 -46.03 5.87
CA LEU A 223 -11.93 -45.47 5.50
C LEU A 223 -12.92 -46.54 5.05
N ARG A 224 -12.47 -47.48 4.21
CA ARG A 224 -13.30 -48.58 3.71
C ARG A 224 -13.71 -49.57 4.80
N ALA A 225 -12.86 -49.80 5.81
CA ALA A 225 -13.19 -50.63 6.97
C ALA A 225 -14.39 -50.07 7.75
N HIS A 226 -14.61 -48.75 7.69
CA HIS A 226 -15.77 -48.07 8.26
C HIS A 226 -16.90 -47.80 7.25
N GLY A 227 -16.87 -48.42 6.06
CA GLY A 227 -17.90 -48.25 5.02
C GLY A 227 -17.90 -46.88 4.33
N ILE A 228 -16.82 -46.10 4.46
CA ILE A 228 -16.72 -44.76 3.88
C ILE A 228 -16.07 -44.85 2.49
N HIS A 229 -16.86 -44.62 1.45
CA HIS A 229 -16.43 -44.73 0.03
C HIS A 229 -16.45 -43.41 -0.74
N ASN A 230 -17.08 -42.39 -0.17
CA ASN A 230 -17.33 -41.09 -0.81
C ASN A 230 -16.27 -40.02 -0.47
N ILE A 231 -15.32 -40.31 0.43
CA ILE A 231 -14.14 -39.47 0.66
C ILE A 231 -13.06 -39.87 -0.36
N LYS A 232 -12.57 -38.91 -1.13
CA LYS A 232 -11.50 -39.13 -2.11
C LYS A 232 -10.15 -38.76 -1.50
N VAL A 233 -9.20 -39.67 -1.60
CA VAL A 233 -7.84 -39.50 -1.07
C VAL A 233 -6.91 -39.13 -2.22
N GLY A 234 -6.14 -38.08 -2.05
CA GLY A 234 -5.24 -37.54 -3.06
C GLY A 234 -4.01 -36.88 -2.44
N THR A 235 -3.20 -36.24 -3.25
CA THR A 235 -2.04 -35.45 -2.80
C THR A 235 -1.91 -34.23 -3.73
N PRO A 236 -1.90 -33.00 -3.19
CA PRO A 236 -1.63 -31.78 -3.96
C PRO A 236 -0.19 -31.79 -4.48
N LEU A 237 -0.04 -31.71 -5.80
CA LEU A 237 1.27 -31.62 -6.44
C LEU A 237 1.50 -30.25 -7.07
N PRO A 238 2.72 -29.71 -6.98
CA PRO A 238 3.11 -28.51 -7.72
C PRO A 238 3.27 -28.78 -9.23
N MET A 239 3.17 -27.72 -10.03
CA MET A 239 3.39 -27.79 -11.49
C MET A 239 4.83 -28.17 -11.89
N ASP A 240 5.80 -27.98 -11.00
CA ASP A 240 7.20 -28.38 -11.21
C ASP A 240 7.40 -29.91 -11.15
N SER A 241 6.35 -30.68 -10.85
CA SER A 241 6.32 -32.14 -11.07
C SER A 241 6.46 -32.51 -12.55
N LEU A 242 6.21 -31.56 -13.46
CA LEU A 242 6.43 -31.70 -14.89
C LEU A 242 7.83 -31.18 -15.29
N ARG A 243 8.51 -31.91 -16.17
CA ARG A 243 9.78 -31.48 -16.79
C ARG A 243 9.55 -30.37 -17.81
N SER A 244 8.50 -30.51 -18.61
CA SER A 244 8.09 -29.53 -19.61
C SER A 244 6.62 -29.24 -19.44
N THR A 245 6.26 -27.96 -19.46
CA THR A 245 4.88 -27.48 -19.36
C THR A 245 4.43 -26.76 -20.63
N PHE A 246 5.29 -26.71 -21.65
CA PHE A 246 5.01 -25.94 -22.85
C PHE A 246 5.77 -26.43 -24.10
N PRO A 247 5.10 -26.56 -25.26
CA PRO A 247 3.63 -26.59 -25.39
C PRO A 247 3.05 -27.80 -24.61
N PRO A 248 1.75 -27.79 -24.22
CA PRO A 248 1.14 -28.89 -23.46
C PRO A 248 1.41 -30.30 -24.02
N SER A 249 1.43 -30.45 -25.35
CA SER A 249 1.76 -31.69 -26.02
C SER A 249 3.16 -32.24 -25.73
N ASN A 250 4.10 -31.39 -25.36
CA ASN A 250 5.45 -31.80 -24.98
C ASN A 250 5.54 -32.24 -23.51
N SER A 251 4.49 -32.02 -22.71
CA SER A 251 4.56 -32.23 -21.27
C SER A 251 4.80 -33.67 -20.85
N THR A 252 5.71 -33.84 -19.91
CA THR A 252 6.08 -35.11 -19.26
C THR A 252 6.36 -34.84 -17.79
N PHE A 253 6.13 -35.83 -16.93
CA PHE A 253 6.60 -35.78 -15.55
C PHE A 253 8.14 -35.79 -15.51
N ARG A 254 8.73 -35.17 -14.48
CA ARG A 254 10.19 -35.23 -14.30
C ARG A 254 10.66 -36.66 -14.14
N GLU A 255 11.82 -36.97 -14.72
CA GLU A 255 12.34 -38.34 -14.81
C GLU A 255 12.61 -38.96 -13.44
N ASP A 256 13.06 -38.14 -12.48
CA ASP A 256 13.33 -38.53 -11.09
C ASP A 256 12.10 -39.03 -10.35
N ILE A 257 10.89 -38.59 -10.73
CA ILE A 257 9.63 -38.96 -10.07
C ILE A 257 8.66 -39.75 -10.95
N ALA A 258 8.83 -39.73 -12.27
CA ALA A 258 7.89 -40.34 -13.22
C ALA A 258 7.64 -41.83 -12.94
N GLY A 259 8.72 -42.59 -12.82
CA GLY A 259 8.70 -44.01 -12.45
C GLY A 259 8.36 -44.26 -10.99
N PRO A 260 9.19 -43.79 -10.02
CA PRO A 260 9.09 -44.20 -8.64
C PRO A 260 7.89 -43.63 -7.88
N LEU A 261 7.34 -42.49 -8.30
CA LEU A 261 6.24 -41.82 -7.63
C LEU A 261 4.98 -41.70 -8.49
N MET A 262 5.10 -41.15 -9.70
CA MET A 262 3.94 -40.80 -10.53
C MET A 262 3.20 -42.04 -11.01
N LEU A 263 3.89 -43.06 -11.52
CA LEU A 263 3.23 -44.31 -11.94
C LEU A 263 2.43 -44.99 -10.81
N PRO A 264 3.00 -45.22 -9.60
CA PRO A 264 2.24 -45.73 -8.46
C PRO A 264 1.06 -44.84 -8.05
N LEU A 265 1.24 -43.52 -8.07
CA LEU A 265 0.20 -42.55 -7.75
C LEU A 265 -0.94 -42.60 -8.76
N LEU A 266 -0.65 -42.51 -10.06
CA LEU A 266 -1.66 -42.57 -11.12
C LEU A 266 -2.41 -43.91 -11.08
N LYS A 267 -1.71 -45.03 -10.87
CA LYS A 267 -2.34 -46.34 -10.66
C LYS A 267 -3.30 -46.34 -9.46
N PHE A 268 -2.91 -45.72 -8.36
CA PHE A 268 -3.75 -45.58 -7.16
C PHE A 268 -4.98 -44.70 -7.44
N LEU A 269 -4.81 -43.53 -8.04
CA LEU A 269 -5.89 -42.58 -8.32
C LEU A 269 -6.91 -43.18 -9.29
N ASN A 270 -6.44 -43.89 -10.31
CA ASN A 270 -7.30 -44.61 -11.25
C ASN A 270 -8.10 -45.72 -10.54
N GLY A 271 -7.44 -46.53 -9.71
CA GLY A 271 -8.09 -47.64 -8.99
C GLY A 271 -9.04 -47.21 -7.87
N THR A 272 -8.89 -46.00 -7.33
CA THR A 272 -9.77 -45.44 -6.28
C THR A 272 -10.82 -44.48 -6.83
N ASN A 273 -10.80 -44.21 -8.13
CA ASN A 273 -11.63 -43.20 -8.77
C ASN A 273 -11.50 -41.88 -7.98
N SER A 274 -10.26 -41.43 -7.78
CA SER A 274 -9.91 -40.18 -7.09
C SER A 274 -9.47 -39.11 -8.12
N TYR A 275 -8.95 -37.99 -7.65
CA TYR A 275 -8.48 -36.87 -8.47
C TYR A 275 -6.96 -36.73 -8.38
N PHE A 276 -6.36 -36.33 -9.48
CA PHE A 276 -5.04 -35.73 -9.48
C PHE A 276 -5.20 -34.27 -9.01
N PHE A 277 -4.71 -33.97 -7.81
CA PHE A 277 -4.78 -32.63 -7.23
C PHE A 277 -3.54 -31.85 -7.64
N ILE A 278 -3.74 -30.69 -8.25
CA ILE A 278 -2.65 -29.83 -8.73
C ILE A 278 -2.78 -28.43 -8.13
N ASN A 279 -1.67 -27.91 -7.61
CA ASN A 279 -1.52 -26.51 -7.26
C ASN A 279 -1.13 -25.74 -8.54
N LEU A 280 -2.03 -24.91 -9.04
CA LEU A 280 -1.85 -24.13 -10.27
C LEU A 280 -1.53 -22.68 -9.93
N GLN A 281 -0.35 -22.23 -10.35
CA GLN A 281 0.10 -20.86 -10.14
C GLN A 281 0.37 -20.15 -11.48
N PRO A 282 -0.67 -19.72 -12.22
CA PRO A 282 -0.51 -19.00 -13.50
C PRO A 282 0.27 -17.71 -13.35
N TYR A 283 0.13 -17.01 -12.22
CA TYR A 283 0.90 -15.82 -11.89
C TYR A 283 2.41 -16.04 -12.06
N TYR A 284 3.00 -17.01 -11.36
CA TYR A 284 4.44 -17.29 -11.49
C TYR A 284 4.84 -17.79 -12.87
N ARG A 285 3.94 -18.48 -13.58
CA ARG A 285 4.20 -18.89 -14.97
C ARG A 285 4.27 -17.69 -15.92
N TRP A 286 3.40 -16.70 -15.72
CA TRP A 286 3.41 -15.45 -16.48
C TRP A 286 4.61 -14.58 -16.08
N LEU A 287 4.88 -14.40 -14.78
CA LEU A 287 5.99 -13.61 -14.24
C LEU A 287 7.36 -14.06 -14.75
N ARG A 288 7.56 -15.35 -15.02
CA ARG A 288 8.81 -15.87 -15.61
C ARG A 288 9.05 -15.43 -17.05
N ASN A 289 8.00 -15.02 -17.78
CA ASN A 289 8.11 -14.57 -19.16
C ASN A 289 6.99 -13.59 -19.54
N PRO A 290 6.93 -12.40 -18.90
CA PRO A 290 5.82 -11.46 -19.02
C PRO A 290 5.83 -10.72 -20.36
N MET A 291 6.99 -10.67 -21.03
CA MET A 291 7.14 -10.03 -22.35
C MET A 291 6.56 -10.88 -23.48
N ASN A 292 6.64 -12.22 -23.38
CA ASN A 292 6.14 -13.12 -24.44
C ASN A 292 4.81 -13.80 -24.06
N THR A 293 4.42 -13.77 -22.79
CA THR A 293 3.13 -14.29 -22.32
C THR A 293 2.21 -13.12 -22.05
N SER A 294 1.16 -12.94 -22.85
CA SER A 294 0.17 -11.88 -22.65
C SER A 294 -0.44 -11.96 -21.24
N LEU A 295 -0.46 -10.82 -20.54
CA LEU A 295 -1.13 -10.71 -19.23
C LEU A 295 -2.64 -10.99 -19.36
N ASP A 296 -3.28 -10.46 -20.41
CA ASP A 296 -4.69 -10.74 -20.70
C ASP A 296 -4.95 -12.25 -20.82
N PHE A 297 -4.08 -12.99 -21.51
CA PHE A 297 -4.18 -14.46 -21.61
C PHE A 297 -4.07 -15.16 -20.24
N ALA A 298 -3.25 -14.63 -19.32
CA ALA A 298 -3.13 -15.15 -17.96
C ALA A 298 -4.36 -14.79 -17.09
N LEU A 299 -5.02 -13.67 -17.38
CA LEU A 299 -6.17 -13.14 -16.66
C LEU A 299 -7.54 -13.53 -17.27
N PHE A 300 -7.57 -14.45 -18.25
CA PHE A 300 -8.78 -14.84 -19.00
C PHE A 300 -9.44 -13.68 -19.78
N GLN A 301 -8.65 -12.71 -20.22
CA GLN A 301 -9.08 -11.55 -20.98
C GLN A 301 -8.50 -11.55 -22.39
N GLY A 302 -9.00 -10.63 -23.21
CA GLY A 302 -8.54 -10.43 -24.58
C GLY A 302 -8.97 -11.55 -25.53
N ASN A 303 -8.48 -11.46 -26.77
CA ASN A 303 -8.73 -12.41 -27.85
C ASN A 303 -7.49 -13.26 -28.19
N SER A 304 -6.46 -13.20 -27.34
CA SER A 304 -5.22 -13.94 -27.53
C SER A 304 -5.48 -15.45 -27.50
N THR A 305 -4.98 -16.15 -28.51
CA THR A 305 -5.08 -17.61 -28.59
C THR A 305 -3.71 -18.24 -28.73
N TYR A 306 -3.51 -19.37 -28.09
CA TYR A 306 -2.30 -20.17 -28.23
C TYR A 306 -2.62 -21.54 -28.85
N PRO A 307 -2.25 -21.80 -30.12
CA PRO A 307 -2.38 -23.12 -30.72
C PRO A 307 -1.23 -24.04 -30.30
N ASP A 308 -1.55 -25.24 -29.81
CA ASP A 308 -0.54 -26.27 -29.59
C ASP A 308 -0.11 -26.88 -30.94
N PRO A 309 1.18 -26.81 -31.29
CA PRO A 309 1.66 -27.17 -32.62
C PRO A 309 1.58 -28.68 -32.91
N ARG A 310 1.40 -29.54 -31.90
CA ARG A 310 1.34 -31.00 -32.11
C ARG A 310 -0.07 -31.55 -31.98
N THR A 311 -0.86 -31.07 -31.03
CA THR A 311 -2.23 -31.58 -30.81
C THR A 311 -3.28 -30.80 -31.62
N GLY A 312 -2.95 -29.59 -32.07
CA GLY A 312 -3.91 -28.68 -32.72
C GLY A 312 -4.93 -28.07 -31.75
N LEU A 313 -4.79 -28.31 -30.44
CA LEU A 313 -5.67 -27.72 -29.43
C LEU A 313 -5.38 -26.21 -29.32
N VAL A 314 -6.46 -25.41 -29.28
CA VAL A 314 -6.37 -23.96 -29.15
C VAL A 314 -6.74 -23.55 -27.74
N TYR A 315 -5.83 -22.85 -27.07
CA TYR A 315 -6.00 -22.35 -25.71
C TYR A 315 -6.35 -20.86 -25.75
N HIS A 316 -7.34 -20.48 -24.96
CA HIS A 316 -7.79 -19.08 -24.80
C HIS A 316 -7.39 -18.47 -23.44
N ASN A 317 -6.83 -19.28 -22.55
CA ASN A 317 -6.30 -18.81 -21.27
C ASN A 317 -5.18 -19.74 -20.78
N LEU A 318 -4.34 -19.20 -19.89
CA LEU A 318 -3.18 -19.90 -19.36
C LEU A 318 -3.56 -21.09 -18.46
N VAL A 319 -4.67 -21.02 -17.73
CA VAL A 319 -5.12 -22.10 -16.83
C VAL A 319 -5.45 -23.38 -17.61
N ASP A 320 -6.18 -23.27 -18.71
CA ASP A 320 -6.50 -24.42 -19.58
C ASP A 320 -5.24 -25.04 -20.18
N GLN A 321 -4.28 -24.20 -20.60
CA GLN A 321 -3.00 -24.67 -21.12
C GLN A 321 -2.20 -25.44 -20.06
N MET A 322 -2.15 -24.93 -18.82
CA MET A 322 -1.46 -25.58 -17.71
C MET A 322 -2.13 -26.89 -17.29
N LEU A 323 -3.47 -26.93 -17.23
CA LEU A 323 -4.23 -28.14 -16.92
C LEU A 323 -4.01 -29.23 -17.97
N ASP A 324 -4.06 -28.88 -19.26
CA ASP A 324 -3.87 -29.85 -20.33
C ASP A 324 -2.43 -30.37 -20.39
N SER A 325 -1.45 -29.59 -19.94
CA SER A 325 -0.06 -30.07 -19.76
C SER A 325 0.01 -31.26 -18.80
N VAL A 326 -0.73 -31.19 -17.69
CA VAL A 326 -0.84 -32.30 -16.72
C VAL A 326 -1.61 -33.48 -17.33
N ILE A 327 -2.70 -33.21 -18.05
CA ILE A 327 -3.51 -34.25 -18.73
C ILE A 327 -2.68 -35.04 -19.73
N LEU A 328 -1.89 -34.34 -20.55
CA LEU A 328 -1.08 -34.95 -21.60
C LEU A 328 0.12 -35.70 -21.00
N ALA A 329 0.70 -35.21 -19.90
CA ALA A 329 1.72 -35.95 -19.15
C ALA A 329 1.17 -37.26 -18.56
N MET A 330 -0.03 -37.24 -17.95
CA MET A 330 -0.68 -38.46 -17.47
C MET A 330 -1.04 -39.43 -18.60
N THR A 331 -1.42 -38.89 -19.76
CA THR A 331 -1.74 -39.68 -20.96
C THR A 331 -0.53 -40.46 -21.45
N LYS A 332 0.66 -39.84 -21.46
CA LYS A 332 1.93 -40.50 -21.83
C LYS A 332 2.31 -41.64 -20.88
N LEU A 333 1.87 -41.58 -19.62
CA LEU A 333 2.04 -42.67 -18.65
C LEU A 333 0.89 -43.71 -18.69
N GLY A 334 -0.04 -43.61 -19.65
CA GLY A 334 -1.13 -44.57 -19.85
C GLY A 334 -2.40 -44.29 -19.03
N TYR A 335 -2.56 -43.10 -18.46
CA TYR A 335 -3.71 -42.75 -17.60
C TYR A 335 -4.51 -41.52 -18.09
N PRO A 336 -5.09 -41.56 -19.31
CA PRO A 336 -5.74 -40.41 -19.93
C PRO A 336 -7.06 -39.98 -19.28
N HIS A 337 -7.63 -40.77 -18.36
CA HIS A 337 -8.98 -40.54 -17.81
C HIS A 337 -9.00 -40.21 -16.31
N ILE A 338 -7.84 -40.10 -15.65
CA ILE A 338 -7.79 -39.67 -14.24
C ILE A 338 -8.31 -38.23 -14.14
N ARG A 339 -9.28 -38.01 -13.25
CA ARG A 339 -9.91 -36.70 -13.03
C ARG A 339 -8.92 -35.73 -12.39
N ILE A 340 -9.13 -34.43 -12.61
CA ILE A 340 -8.28 -33.37 -12.06
C ILE A 340 -9.09 -32.51 -11.10
N ALA A 341 -8.45 -32.06 -10.03
CA ALA A 341 -8.93 -31.02 -9.15
C ALA A 341 -7.81 -29.99 -8.95
N ILE A 342 -8.17 -28.71 -8.95
CA ILE A 342 -7.24 -27.62 -8.66
C ILE A 342 -7.26 -27.40 -7.16
N SER A 343 -6.22 -27.85 -6.46
CA SER A 343 -6.16 -27.76 -5.00
C SER A 343 -5.81 -26.38 -4.47
N GLU A 344 -5.17 -25.56 -5.31
CA GLU A 344 -4.79 -24.16 -5.04
C GLU A 344 -4.64 -23.43 -6.36
N THR A 345 -5.23 -22.25 -6.48
CA THR A 345 -4.91 -21.29 -7.54
C THR A 345 -5.38 -19.90 -7.17
N GLY A 346 -4.70 -18.86 -7.63
CA GLY A 346 -5.04 -17.49 -7.30
C GLY A 346 -4.15 -16.51 -8.04
N TRP A 347 -4.18 -15.27 -7.58
CA TRP A 347 -3.29 -14.22 -8.04
C TRP A 347 -3.04 -13.23 -6.91
N PRO A 348 -1.79 -12.82 -6.66
CA PRO A 348 -1.46 -11.98 -5.51
C PRO A 348 -1.95 -10.54 -5.68
N ASN A 349 -2.45 -9.96 -4.59
CA ASN A 349 -2.98 -8.59 -4.53
C ASN A 349 -1.90 -7.51 -4.28
N SER A 350 -0.69 -7.92 -3.88
CA SER A 350 0.49 -7.09 -3.69
C SER A 350 1.76 -7.95 -3.74
N GLY A 351 2.94 -7.35 -3.82
CA GLY A 351 4.23 -8.04 -3.92
C GLY A 351 5.43 -7.10 -3.78
N ASP A 352 6.62 -7.67 -3.87
CA ASP A 352 7.89 -6.96 -3.96
C ASP A 352 8.00 -6.16 -5.28
N ILE A 353 9.01 -5.30 -5.43
CA ILE A 353 9.10 -4.36 -6.57
C ILE A 353 9.29 -5.10 -7.90
N ASP A 354 10.01 -6.22 -7.89
CA ASP A 354 10.23 -7.06 -9.07
C ASP A 354 9.09 -8.05 -9.37
N GLU A 355 8.13 -8.19 -8.45
CA GLU A 355 6.94 -9.04 -8.56
C GLU A 355 5.83 -8.36 -9.36
N THR A 356 6.18 -8.07 -10.61
CA THR A 356 5.34 -7.43 -11.63
C THR A 356 3.95 -8.06 -11.69
N GLY A 357 2.92 -7.24 -11.83
CA GLY A 357 1.53 -7.65 -12.01
C GLY A 357 0.85 -8.20 -10.75
N ALA A 358 1.53 -8.24 -9.60
CA ALA A 358 0.92 -8.44 -8.29
C ALA A 358 0.22 -7.15 -7.84
N ASN A 359 -1.10 -7.08 -8.04
CA ASN A 359 -1.91 -5.92 -7.65
C ASN A 359 -3.38 -6.31 -7.50
N ILE A 360 -4.15 -5.47 -6.80
CA ILE A 360 -5.56 -5.68 -6.49
C ILE A 360 -6.40 -5.89 -7.76
N LEU A 361 -6.18 -5.12 -8.82
CA LEU A 361 -6.99 -5.23 -10.05
C LEU A 361 -6.79 -6.59 -10.74
N ASN A 362 -5.54 -7.03 -10.91
CA ASN A 362 -5.22 -8.31 -11.54
C ASN A 362 -5.69 -9.48 -10.67
N ALA A 363 -5.51 -9.39 -9.34
CA ALA A 363 -6.00 -10.38 -8.40
C ALA A 363 -7.52 -10.59 -8.50
N ALA A 364 -8.26 -9.48 -8.48
CA ALA A 364 -9.71 -9.48 -8.64
C ALA A 364 -10.12 -10.03 -10.03
N THR A 365 -9.44 -9.59 -11.09
CA THR A 365 -9.73 -10.01 -12.46
C THR A 365 -9.55 -11.51 -12.65
N TYR A 366 -8.40 -12.04 -12.22
CA TYR A 366 -8.09 -13.47 -12.29
C TYR A 366 -9.14 -14.29 -11.54
N ASN A 367 -9.38 -13.98 -10.26
CA ASN A 367 -10.27 -14.77 -9.42
C ASN A 367 -11.73 -14.70 -9.90
N ARG A 368 -12.22 -13.51 -10.30
CA ARG A 368 -13.58 -13.37 -10.85
C ARG A 368 -13.78 -14.18 -12.14
N ASN A 369 -12.80 -14.13 -13.05
CA ASN A 369 -12.89 -14.86 -14.33
C ASN A 369 -12.73 -16.37 -14.15
N LEU A 370 -11.83 -16.80 -13.26
CA LEU A 370 -11.69 -18.20 -12.87
C LEU A 370 -13.01 -18.74 -12.34
N ILE A 371 -13.64 -18.04 -11.38
CA ILE A 371 -14.92 -18.45 -10.80
C ILE A 371 -15.99 -18.56 -11.90
N LYS A 372 -16.11 -17.53 -12.76
CA LYS A 372 -17.06 -17.52 -13.87
C LYS A 372 -16.87 -18.73 -14.80
N LYS A 373 -15.63 -19.10 -15.13
CA LYS A 373 -15.33 -20.25 -15.98
C LYS A 373 -15.70 -21.57 -15.29
N MET A 374 -15.27 -21.74 -14.04
CA MET A 374 -15.39 -23.02 -13.33
C MET A 374 -16.82 -23.31 -12.87
N THR A 375 -17.64 -22.27 -12.69
CA THR A 375 -19.07 -22.38 -12.32
C THR A 375 -20.03 -22.41 -13.52
N ALA A 376 -19.51 -22.35 -14.75
CA ALA A 376 -20.33 -22.34 -15.96
C ALA A 376 -21.22 -23.59 -16.06
N ILE A 377 -22.45 -23.39 -16.54
CA ILE A 377 -23.44 -24.45 -16.75
C ILE A 377 -23.89 -24.41 -18.21
N PRO A 378 -23.66 -25.48 -19.01
CA PRO A 378 -22.91 -26.69 -18.66
C PRO A 378 -21.41 -26.42 -18.39
N PRO A 379 -20.70 -27.31 -17.67
CA PRO A 379 -19.26 -27.15 -17.44
C PRO A 379 -18.50 -27.02 -18.75
N ILE A 380 -17.55 -26.09 -18.82
CA ILE A 380 -16.75 -25.84 -20.02
C ILE A 380 -15.62 -26.90 -20.15
N GLY A 381 -14.96 -27.22 -19.05
CA GLY A 381 -13.77 -28.09 -19.04
C GLY A 381 -12.53 -27.39 -19.60
N THR A 382 -11.65 -28.15 -20.24
CA THR A 382 -10.44 -27.69 -20.94
C THR A 382 -10.48 -28.16 -22.41
N PRO A 383 -9.64 -27.63 -23.31
CA PRO A 383 -9.59 -28.10 -24.70
C PRO A 383 -9.36 -29.61 -24.85
N ALA A 384 -8.46 -30.23 -24.08
CA ALA A 384 -8.24 -31.69 -24.12
C ALA A 384 -9.36 -32.49 -23.45
N ARG A 385 -10.15 -31.87 -22.56
CA ARG A 385 -11.25 -32.52 -21.82
C ARG A 385 -12.47 -31.60 -21.71
N PRO A 386 -13.16 -31.33 -22.83
CA PRO A 386 -14.30 -30.44 -22.85
C PRO A 386 -15.47 -31.04 -22.05
N GLY A 387 -16.24 -30.19 -21.38
CA GLY A 387 -17.43 -30.63 -20.64
C GLY A 387 -17.17 -31.23 -19.27
N LEU A 388 -15.89 -31.40 -18.85
CA LEU A 388 -15.58 -32.01 -17.56
C LEU A 388 -15.55 -30.98 -16.42
N PRO A 389 -16.30 -31.24 -15.32
CA PRO A 389 -16.23 -30.42 -14.11
C PRO A 389 -14.89 -30.59 -13.39
N ILE A 390 -14.31 -29.48 -12.92
CA ILE A 390 -13.02 -29.45 -12.21
C ILE A 390 -13.23 -28.77 -10.85
N PRO A 391 -13.24 -29.52 -9.72
CA PRO A 391 -13.24 -28.91 -8.39
C PRO A 391 -12.07 -27.95 -8.26
N THR A 392 -12.34 -26.71 -7.83
CA THR A 392 -11.36 -25.62 -7.85
C THR A 392 -11.37 -24.87 -6.53
N PHE A 393 -10.18 -24.67 -5.96
CA PHE A 393 -9.97 -23.94 -4.72
C PHE A 393 -9.17 -22.67 -4.98
N VAL A 394 -9.74 -21.52 -4.64
CA VAL A 394 -9.09 -20.21 -4.68
C VAL A 394 -8.13 -20.11 -3.49
N PHE A 395 -6.89 -19.72 -3.77
CA PHE A 395 -5.84 -19.46 -2.79
C PHE A 395 -5.66 -17.94 -2.66
N SER A 396 -5.96 -17.33 -1.51
CA SER A 396 -6.45 -17.89 -0.23
C SER A 396 -7.46 -16.96 0.47
N LEU A 397 -8.04 -17.40 1.61
CA LEU A 397 -9.03 -16.62 2.35
C LEU A 397 -8.47 -15.27 2.84
N PHE A 398 -7.29 -15.28 3.46
CA PHE A 398 -6.62 -14.11 4.03
C PHE A 398 -5.21 -13.94 3.49
N ASN A 399 -4.69 -12.72 3.57
CA ASN A 399 -3.25 -12.50 3.51
C ASN A 399 -2.59 -13.17 4.72
N GLU A 400 -1.48 -13.89 4.49
CA GLU A 400 -0.81 -14.73 5.50
C GLU A 400 0.57 -14.12 5.82
N ASN A 401 0.61 -13.18 6.77
CA ASN A 401 1.78 -12.32 7.02
C ASN A 401 3.02 -13.03 7.56
N GLN A 402 2.92 -14.29 8.02
CA GLN A 402 4.08 -15.06 8.49
C GLN A 402 4.70 -15.97 7.41
N LYS A 403 4.21 -15.93 6.17
CA LYS A 403 4.81 -16.71 5.08
C LYS A 403 6.17 -16.14 4.69
N SER A 404 7.15 -17.04 4.68
CA SER A 404 8.50 -16.75 4.20
C SER A 404 8.58 -16.79 2.67
N GLY A 405 9.68 -16.28 2.12
CA GLY A 405 9.89 -16.14 0.68
C GLY A 405 9.51 -14.75 0.17
N SER A 406 9.17 -14.68 -1.12
CA SER A 406 8.90 -13.42 -1.82
C SER A 406 7.67 -12.68 -1.28
N GLY A 407 7.60 -11.37 -1.55
CA GLY A 407 6.50 -10.45 -1.24
C GLY A 407 5.14 -11.07 -1.41
N THR A 408 4.89 -11.56 -2.61
CA THR A 408 3.59 -12.10 -3.01
C THR A 408 3.12 -13.22 -2.11
N GLN A 409 4.00 -14.03 -1.50
CA GLN A 409 3.59 -15.12 -0.60
C GLN A 409 2.64 -14.65 0.50
N ARG A 410 2.81 -13.41 0.97
CA ARG A 410 2.00 -12.81 2.04
C ARG A 410 0.69 -12.18 1.55
N HIS A 411 0.46 -12.13 0.24
CA HIS A 411 -0.58 -11.29 -0.38
C HIS A 411 -1.53 -12.05 -1.33
N TRP A 412 -1.93 -13.29 -1.01
CA TRP A 412 -2.89 -14.07 -1.82
C TRP A 412 -4.34 -13.99 -1.35
N GLY A 413 -4.60 -13.27 -0.25
CA GLY A 413 -5.90 -13.16 0.36
C GLY A 413 -6.96 -12.51 -0.53
N ILE A 414 -8.21 -12.89 -0.28
CA ILE A 414 -9.41 -12.21 -0.81
C ILE A 414 -10.06 -11.31 0.25
N LEU A 415 -9.81 -11.56 1.53
CA LEU A 415 -10.30 -10.78 2.67
C LEU A 415 -9.14 -10.25 3.52
N HIS A 416 -9.35 -9.10 4.13
CA HIS A 416 -8.58 -8.65 5.29
C HIS A 416 -8.96 -9.49 6.52
N PRO A 417 -8.10 -9.52 7.56
CA PRO A 417 -8.42 -10.25 8.78
C PRO A 417 -9.72 -9.83 9.47
N ASP A 418 -10.13 -8.57 9.36
CA ASP A 418 -11.42 -8.10 9.89
C ASP A 418 -12.66 -8.64 9.12
N GLY A 419 -12.43 -9.37 8.02
CA GLY A 419 -13.47 -9.93 7.16
C GLY A 419 -13.93 -9.01 6.03
N THR A 420 -13.38 -7.79 5.94
CA THR A 420 -13.65 -6.89 4.82
C THR A 420 -12.98 -7.41 3.53
N PRO A 421 -13.64 -7.29 2.37
CA PRO A 421 -13.05 -7.76 1.11
C PRO A 421 -11.92 -6.85 0.64
N ILE A 422 -10.76 -7.43 0.29
CA ILE A 422 -9.68 -6.71 -0.40
C ILE A 422 -10.19 -6.25 -1.79
N TYR A 423 -11.05 -7.06 -2.39
CA TYR A 423 -11.82 -6.72 -3.59
C TYR A 423 -13.13 -7.52 -3.60
N ASP A 424 -14.20 -6.92 -4.12
CA ASP A 424 -15.49 -7.59 -4.23
C ASP A 424 -15.39 -8.88 -5.07
N ILE A 425 -15.95 -9.98 -4.56
CA ILE A 425 -15.91 -11.29 -5.22
C ILE A 425 -17.23 -12.05 -5.01
N ASP A 426 -17.65 -12.83 -6.00
CA ASP A 426 -18.85 -13.68 -5.92
C ASP A 426 -18.50 -15.12 -6.27
N PHE A 427 -18.41 -15.99 -5.26
CA PHE A 427 -18.07 -17.41 -5.44
C PHE A 427 -19.19 -18.22 -6.11
N THR A 428 -20.38 -17.64 -6.29
CA THR A 428 -21.48 -18.32 -7.01
C THR A 428 -21.34 -18.24 -8.53
N GLY A 429 -20.54 -17.30 -9.03
CA GLY A 429 -20.36 -17.04 -10.46
C GLY A 429 -21.60 -16.47 -11.16
N GLN A 430 -22.61 -16.03 -10.41
CA GLN A 430 -23.87 -15.51 -10.95
C GLN A 430 -23.81 -14.02 -11.23
N LYS A 431 -22.98 -13.27 -10.48
CA LYS A 431 -22.80 -11.83 -10.68
C LYS A 431 -22.03 -11.56 -11.98
N PRO A 432 -22.55 -10.74 -12.90
CA PRO A 432 -21.83 -10.36 -14.11
C PRO A 432 -20.59 -9.53 -13.76
N LEU A 433 -19.53 -9.65 -14.57
CA LEU A 433 -18.26 -8.95 -14.35
C LEU A 433 -18.42 -7.41 -14.34
N THR A 434 -19.39 -6.88 -15.06
CA THR A 434 -19.73 -5.45 -15.10
C THR A 434 -20.44 -4.93 -13.84
N GLY A 435 -20.89 -5.82 -12.95
CA GLY A 435 -21.59 -5.45 -11.72
C GLY A 435 -20.67 -5.26 -10.51
N PHE A 436 -19.35 -5.44 -10.66
CA PHE A 436 -18.37 -5.19 -9.60
C PHE A 436 -17.93 -3.72 -9.62
N ASN A 437 -17.61 -3.18 -8.44
CA ASN A 437 -17.10 -1.82 -8.32
C ASN A 437 -15.76 -1.67 -9.06
N PRO A 438 -15.49 -0.50 -9.67
CA PRO A 438 -14.21 -0.23 -10.30
C PRO A 438 -13.09 -0.27 -9.25
N LEU A 439 -11.93 -0.79 -9.64
CA LEU A 439 -10.73 -0.88 -8.79
C LEU A 439 -9.64 0.04 -9.36
N PRO A 440 -8.65 0.45 -8.54
CA PRO A 440 -7.53 1.27 -8.99
C PRO A 440 -6.80 0.65 -10.18
N LYS A 441 -6.35 1.49 -11.12
CA LYS A 441 -5.54 1.03 -12.25
C LYS A 441 -4.15 0.60 -11.75
N PRO A 442 -3.60 -0.51 -12.26
CA PRO A 442 -2.31 -1.02 -11.83
C PRO A 442 -1.17 -0.18 -12.41
N THR A 443 -0.15 0.09 -11.60
CA THR A 443 1.07 0.79 -11.99
C THR A 443 2.24 -0.16 -12.27
N ASN A 444 2.12 -1.44 -11.90
CA ASN A 444 3.20 -2.43 -11.94
C ASN A 444 2.97 -3.58 -12.93
N ASN A 445 2.18 -3.38 -14.01
CA ASN A 445 1.95 -4.44 -15.02
C ASN A 445 3.13 -4.65 -15.98
N VAL A 446 4.20 -3.87 -15.82
CA VAL A 446 5.42 -3.96 -16.64
C VAL A 446 6.62 -4.15 -15.70
N PRO A 447 7.59 -5.03 -16.04
CA PRO A 447 8.75 -5.25 -15.19
C PRO A 447 9.51 -3.99 -14.87
N TYR A 448 9.82 -3.81 -13.59
CA TYR A 448 10.68 -2.72 -13.13
C TYR A 448 12.10 -2.90 -13.70
N LYS A 449 12.65 -1.81 -14.27
CA LYS A 449 13.96 -1.82 -14.96
C LYS A 449 15.07 -1.10 -14.19
N GLY A 450 14.76 -0.48 -13.07
CA GLY A 450 15.74 0.26 -12.27
C GLY A 450 16.54 -0.64 -11.32
N GLN A 451 17.47 -0.02 -10.60
CA GLN A 451 18.17 -0.68 -9.50
C GLN A 451 17.24 -0.81 -8.28
N MET A 452 17.48 -1.87 -7.51
CA MET A 452 16.72 -2.22 -6.31
C MET A 452 17.70 -2.64 -5.22
N TRP A 453 17.31 -2.38 -3.98
CA TRP A 453 18.08 -2.72 -2.80
C TRP A 453 17.17 -3.30 -1.74
N CYS A 454 17.76 -4.03 -0.78
CA CYS A 454 17.04 -4.55 0.36
C CYS A 454 17.51 -3.82 1.61
N VAL A 455 16.62 -3.09 2.27
CA VAL A 455 16.98 -2.24 3.41
C VAL A 455 16.14 -2.61 4.64
N PRO A 456 16.70 -2.46 5.86
CA PRO A 456 15.96 -2.61 7.08
C PRO A 456 14.71 -1.71 7.13
N VAL A 457 13.63 -2.22 7.71
CA VAL A 457 12.43 -1.42 8.01
C VAL A 457 12.79 -0.38 9.08
N GLU A 458 12.26 0.83 8.94
CA GLU A 458 12.46 1.90 9.91
C GLU A 458 11.85 1.51 11.27
N GLY A 459 12.58 1.80 12.36
CA GLY A 459 12.15 1.43 13.72
C GLY A 459 12.23 -0.07 14.05
N ALA A 460 12.87 -0.90 13.20
CA ALA A 460 13.11 -2.30 13.51
C ALA A 460 13.94 -2.46 14.81
N ASN A 461 13.60 -3.48 15.60
CA ASN A 461 14.23 -3.72 16.89
C ASN A 461 15.74 -3.99 16.73
N GLU A 462 16.58 -3.25 17.46
CA GLU A 462 18.04 -3.35 17.32
C GLU A 462 18.59 -4.76 17.59
N ALA A 463 18.04 -5.50 18.55
CA ALA A 463 18.50 -6.86 18.85
C ALA A 463 18.12 -7.85 17.73
N GLU A 464 16.94 -7.68 17.12
CA GLU A 464 16.53 -8.47 15.96
C GLU A 464 17.35 -8.12 14.71
N LEU A 465 17.70 -6.84 14.54
CA LEU A 465 18.60 -6.36 13.49
C LEU A 465 20.04 -6.85 13.67
N GLU A 466 20.54 -6.93 14.89
CA GLU A 466 21.85 -7.49 15.20
C GLU A 466 21.93 -8.96 14.77
N GLU A 467 20.87 -9.74 15.01
CA GLU A 467 20.80 -11.12 14.53
C GLU A 467 20.72 -11.20 12.99
N ALA A 468 19.95 -10.30 12.36
CA ALA A 468 19.89 -10.20 10.89
C ALA A 468 21.26 -9.84 10.28
N LEU A 469 21.99 -8.91 10.90
CA LEU A 469 23.35 -8.51 10.55
C LEU A 469 24.31 -9.70 10.70
N ARG A 470 24.29 -10.38 11.84
CA ARG A 470 25.12 -11.57 12.11
C ARG A 470 24.86 -12.67 11.09
N MET A 471 23.60 -12.90 10.75
CA MET A 471 23.19 -13.87 9.73
C MET A 471 23.69 -13.48 8.34
N ALA A 472 23.51 -12.22 7.94
CA ALA A 472 23.96 -11.70 6.65
C ALA A 472 25.49 -11.82 6.48
N CYS A 473 26.24 -11.45 7.52
CA CYS A 473 27.71 -11.54 7.51
C CYS A 473 28.25 -12.97 7.67
N GLY A 474 27.55 -13.84 8.41
CA GLY A 474 28.02 -15.20 8.70
C GLY A 474 27.98 -16.16 7.50
N ARG A 475 27.22 -15.86 6.44
CA ARG A 475 27.07 -16.75 5.27
C ARG A 475 28.24 -16.67 4.28
N SER A 476 28.97 -15.55 4.22
CA SER A 476 30.14 -15.37 3.37
C SER A 476 31.06 -14.27 3.91
N ASN A 477 32.38 -14.52 3.87
CA ASN A 477 33.39 -13.53 4.27
C ASN A 477 33.38 -12.25 3.41
N THR A 478 32.75 -12.27 2.23
CA THR A 478 32.68 -11.11 1.33
C THR A 478 31.45 -10.22 1.56
N THR A 479 30.38 -10.73 2.20
CA THR A 479 29.11 -9.98 2.35
C THR A 479 29.31 -8.68 3.12
N CYS A 480 30.12 -8.73 4.18
CA CYS A 480 30.36 -7.63 5.10
C CYS A 480 31.81 -7.14 5.09
N ALA A 481 32.59 -7.47 4.05
CA ALA A 481 33.99 -7.06 3.97
C ALA A 481 34.19 -5.53 4.03
N ALA A 482 33.22 -4.76 3.50
CA ALA A 482 33.23 -3.30 3.55
C ALA A 482 32.89 -2.71 4.94
N LEU A 483 32.41 -3.53 5.88
CA LEU A 483 32.11 -3.16 7.27
C LEU A 483 33.30 -3.40 8.21
N ALA A 484 34.48 -3.80 7.71
CA ALA A 484 35.65 -3.97 8.57
C ALA A 484 36.27 -2.60 8.94
N PRO A 485 36.91 -2.44 10.12
CA PRO A 485 37.57 -1.21 10.50
C PRO A 485 38.49 -0.65 9.40
N GLY A 486 38.33 0.63 9.06
CA GLY A 486 39.09 1.32 8.01
C GLY A 486 38.60 1.07 6.57
N LYS A 487 37.43 0.43 6.38
CA LYS A 487 36.80 0.24 5.06
C LYS A 487 35.68 1.25 4.80
N GLU A 488 35.27 1.34 3.54
CA GLU A 488 34.38 2.39 3.00
C GLU A 488 32.98 2.45 3.64
N CYS A 489 32.47 1.35 4.19
CA CYS A 489 31.16 1.29 4.85
C CYS A 489 31.26 1.03 6.36
N TYR A 490 32.44 1.21 6.97
CA TYR A 490 32.63 1.03 8.41
C TYR A 490 31.93 2.10 9.23
N GLU A 491 31.99 3.36 8.79
CA GLU A 491 31.37 4.48 9.48
C GLU A 491 30.00 4.86 8.85
N PRO A 492 29.03 5.35 9.65
CA PRO A 492 29.06 5.40 11.11
C PRO A 492 28.91 4.00 11.75
N VAL A 493 29.63 3.74 12.85
CA VAL A 493 29.46 2.49 13.63
C VAL A 493 28.07 2.44 14.27
N SER A 494 27.16 1.70 13.66
CA SER A 494 25.77 1.54 14.12
C SER A 494 25.20 0.22 13.64
N ILE A 495 24.45 -0.47 14.51
CA ILE A 495 23.77 -1.72 14.18
C ILE A 495 22.85 -1.52 12.97
N TYR A 496 22.08 -0.43 12.93
CA TYR A 496 21.17 -0.15 11.83
C TYR A 496 21.91 0.07 10.50
N TRP A 497 22.97 0.87 10.47
CA TRP A 497 23.72 1.16 9.24
C TRP A 497 24.52 -0.04 8.75
N HIS A 498 25.16 -0.77 9.66
CA HIS A 498 25.84 -2.02 9.33
C HIS A 498 24.84 -3.08 8.84
N ALA A 499 23.68 -3.22 9.51
CA ALA A 499 22.60 -4.10 9.05
C ALA A 499 22.10 -3.66 7.66
N ARG A 500 21.95 -2.36 7.40
CA ARG A 500 21.50 -1.83 6.10
C ARG A 500 22.42 -2.22 4.97
N TYR A 501 23.73 -2.07 5.15
CA TYR A 501 24.71 -2.54 4.16
C TYR A 501 24.70 -4.08 4.05
N ALA A 502 24.77 -4.79 5.17
CA ALA A 502 24.88 -6.25 5.20
C ALA A 502 23.66 -6.93 4.58
N VAL A 503 22.45 -6.50 4.94
CA VAL A 503 21.16 -6.98 4.42
C VAL A 503 21.07 -6.73 2.92
N SER A 504 21.42 -5.53 2.46
CA SER A 504 21.38 -5.20 1.03
C SER A 504 22.42 -6.00 0.22
N SER A 505 23.66 -6.08 0.72
CA SER A 505 24.75 -6.84 0.10
C SER A 505 24.42 -8.32 0.02
N TYR A 506 23.91 -8.89 1.13
CA TYR A 506 23.46 -10.28 1.19
C TYR A 506 22.35 -10.55 0.18
N TRP A 507 21.29 -9.73 0.18
CA TRP A 507 20.18 -9.90 -0.75
C TRP A 507 20.66 -9.77 -2.20
N ALA A 508 21.48 -8.77 -2.53
CA ALA A 508 22.02 -8.60 -3.89
C ALA A 508 22.81 -9.83 -4.36
N GLN A 509 23.62 -10.43 -3.49
CA GLN A 509 24.41 -11.63 -3.81
C GLN A 509 23.55 -12.89 -3.96
N PHE A 510 22.51 -13.05 -3.16
CA PHE A 510 21.78 -14.31 -3.04
C PHE A 510 20.34 -14.29 -3.56
N ARG A 511 19.80 -13.16 -4.06
CA ARG A 511 18.41 -13.06 -4.54
C ARG A 511 18.07 -14.03 -5.67
N THR A 512 19.05 -14.41 -6.50
CA THR A 512 18.88 -15.43 -7.57
C THR A 512 18.74 -16.86 -7.02
N GLN A 513 18.98 -17.06 -5.71
CA GLN A 513 18.87 -18.33 -5.00
C GLN A 513 17.63 -18.37 -4.08
N ASN A 514 16.55 -17.64 -4.43
CA ASN A 514 15.31 -17.53 -3.65
C ASN A 514 15.46 -16.89 -2.26
N VAL A 515 16.45 -16.03 -2.06
CA VAL A 515 16.51 -15.17 -0.86
C VAL A 515 15.61 -13.95 -1.09
N GLY A 516 14.55 -13.83 -0.28
CA GLY A 516 13.66 -12.66 -0.31
C GLY A 516 14.14 -11.52 0.59
N CYS A 517 13.77 -10.29 0.25
CA CYS A 517 14.00 -9.13 1.10
C CYS A 517 12.91 -9.03 2.18
N TYR A 518 12.96 -9.91 3.17
CA TYR A 518 11.99 -9.95 4.25
C TYR A 518 12.64 -9.94 5.64
N PHE A 519 13.68 -10.77 5.85
CA PHE A 519 14.42 -10.84 7.12
C PHE A 519 13.51 -10.92 8.35
N ASN A 520 12.49 -11.79 8.31
CA ASN A 520 11.49 -11.93 9.36
C ASN A 520 10.65 -10.66 9.64
N GLY A 521 10.45 -9.83 8.63
CA GLY A 521 9.75 -8.54 8.72
C GLY A 521 10.68 -7.36 9.01
N LEU A 522 12.00 -7.59 9.11
CA LEU A 522 12.98 -6.56 9.42
C LEU A 522 13.50 -5.82 8.19
N ALA A 523 13.19 -6.25 6.97
CA ALA A 523 13.65 -5.58 5.75
C ALA A 523 12.58 -5.52 4.65
N HIS A 524 12.72 -4.56 3.74
CA HIS A 524 11.88 -4.36 2.56
C HIS A 524 12.69 -3.88 1.36
N GLU A 525 12.17 -4.09 0.15
CA GLU A 525 12.82 -3.62 -1.08
C GLU A 525 12.59 -2.12 -1.27
N THR A 526 13.61 -1.45 -1.80
CA THR A 526 13.56 -0.04 -2.16
C THR A 526 14.23 0.20 -3.51
N THR A 527 13.73 1.20 -4.24
CA THR A 527 14.37 1.74 -5.44
C THR A 527 15.37 2.85 -5.12
N THR A 528 15.59 3.14 -3.84
CA THR A 528 16.51 4.19 -3.38
C THR A 528 17.85 3.56 -3.00
N ASN A 529 18.95 4.06 -3.57
CA ASN A 529 20.28 3.53 -3.30
C ASN A 529 20.68 3.73 -1.82
N PRO A 530 20.90 2.66 -1.03
CA PRO A 530 21.30 2.75 0.37
C PRO A 530 22.76 3.18 0.55
N ALA A 531 23.63 2.96 -0.44
CA ALA A 531 25.03 3.38 -0.40
C ALA A 531 25.16 4.91 -0.50
N PHE A 532 24.22 5.58 -1.18
CA PHE A 532 24.23 7.03 -1.32
C PHE A 532 24.09 7.75 0.04
N LEU A 533 23.21 7.26 0.94
CA LEU A 533 23.07 7.77 2.30
C LEU A 533 24.32 7.52 3.17
N GLN A 534 24.96 6.35 3.02
CA GLN A 534 26.15 6.00 3.81
C GLN A 534 27.42 6.71 3.31
N GLU A 535 27.62 6.85 2.01
CA GLU A 535 28.69 7.66 1.41
C GLU A 535 28.49 9.14 1.69
N MET A 536 27.25 9.64 1.73
CA MET A 536 26.96 11.01 2.15
C MET A 536 27.21 11.24 3.63
N ILE A 537 26.84 10.32 4.53
CA ILE A 537 27.17 10.47 5.97
C ILE A 537 28.69 10.36 6.18
N ALA A 538 29.38 9.47 5.47
CA ALA A 538 30.83 9.37 5.51
C ALA A 538 31.53 10.61 4.89
N ALA A 539 30.95 11.21 3.85
CA ALA A 539 31.43 12.46 3.26
C ALA A 539 31.17 13.65 4.18
N SER A 540 30.01 13.70 4.84
CA SER A 540 29.69 14.69 5.87
C SER A 540 30.61 14.55 7.09
N PHE A 541 30.92 13.32 7.55
CA PHE A 541 31.89 13.08 8.61
C PHE A 541 33.33 13.44 8.19
N ARG A 542 33.73 13.20 6.93
CA ARG A 542 35.03 13.66 6.40
C ARG A 542 35.10 15.17 6.26
N ALA A 543 33.99 15.84 5.91
CA ALA A 543 33.91 17.29 5.88
C ALA A 543 33.93 17.91 7.29
N LEU A 544 33.31 17.24 8.28
CA LEU A 544 33.35 17.63 9.70
C LEU A 544 34.73 17.45 10.35
N LEU A 545 35.56 16.54 9.83
CA LEU A 545 36.92 16.30 10.36
C LEU A 545 38.00 17.22 9.77
N CYS A 546 37.64 18.18 8.90
CA CYS A 546 38.59 19.14 8.32
C CYS A 546 38.64 20.50 9.01
N ASP A 547 37.88 20.75 10.09
CA ASP A 547 38.02 21.99 10.86
C ASP A 547 37.58 21.80 12.33
N GLU A 548 38.38 21.04 13.10
CA GLU A 548 38.20 20.93 14.57
C GLU A 548 38.55 22.23 15.31
N GLU A 549 39.12 23.25 14.65
CA GLU A 549 39.50 24.52 15.30
C GLU A 549 38.42 25.62 15.26
N GLN A 550 37.35 25.50 14.45
CA GLN A 550 36.24 26.47 14.43
C GLN A 550 34.96 26.02 15.17
N LEU A 551 34.91 24.78 15.65
CA LEU A 551 33.77 24.25 16.41
C LEU A 551 33.63 24.82 17.84
N LYS A 552 34.56 25.65 18.30
CA LYS A 552 34.51 26.31 19.61
C LYS A 552 33.64 27.57 19.68
N ASP A 553 33.33 28.19 18.55
CA ASP A 553 32.50 29.42 18.54
C ASP A 553 30.99 29.15 18.38
N MET A 554 30.57 27.89 18.27
CA MET A 554 29.15 27.47 18.25
C MET A 554 28.57 27.16 19.65
N GLU A 555 29.26 27.55 20.73
CA GLU A 555 28.78 27.41 22.11
C GLU A 555 27.79 28.52 22.54
N ASP A 556 27.47 29.50 21.69
CA ASP A 556 26.70 30.69 22.12
C ASP A 556 25.45 30.95 21.25
N GLU A 557 24.51 30.00 21.19
CA GLU A 557 23.09 30.38 21.03
C GLU A 557 22.66 31.05 22.34
N SER A 558 22.97 32.36 22.43
CA SER A 558 23.04 33.05 23.72
C SER A 558 21.80 32.83 24.60
N GLY A 559 20.60 32.71 24.03
CA GLY A 559 19.35 32.56 24.79
C GLY A 559 18.92 33.83 25.51
N ARG A 560 19.52 34.97 25.14
CA ARG A 560 19.33 36.28 25.76
C ARG A 560 18.17 37.03 25.10
N ILE A 561 17.48 37.86 25.88
CA ILE A 561 16.47 38.79 25.33
C ILE A 561 16.95 40.22 25.55
N TYR A 562 16.96 41.02 24.49
CA TYR A 562 17.31 42.42 24.52
C TYR A 562 16.04 43.27 24.42
N ALA A 563 15.81 44.14 25.40
CA ALA A 563 14.82 45.20 25.29
C ALA A 563 15.51 46.44 24.72
N ILE A 564 15.02 46.93 23.59
CA ILE A 564 15.58 48.08 22.88
C ILE A 564 14.57 49.22 22.89
N ASP A 565 14.97 50.37 23.42
CA ASP A 565 14.16 51.59 23.41
C ASP A 565 14.22 52.25 22.03
N THR A 566 13.06 52.35 21.39
CA THR A 566 12.83 53.03 20.12
C THR A 566 12.03 54.32 20.26
N MET A 567 11.54 54.63 21.47
CA MET A 567 10.73 55.83 21.74
C MET A 567 11.59 57.09 21.80
N THR A 568 12.81 56.98 22.37
CA THR A 568 13.73 58.12 22.52
C THR A 568 14.23 58.64 21.17
N ASP A 569 14.75 57.74 20.32
CA ASP A 569 15.10 58.04 18.93
C ASP A 569 14.86 56.79 18.05
N PRO A 570 13.79 56.77 17.25
CA PRO A 570 13.48 55.62 16.38
C PRO A 570 14.55 55.31 15.34
N LYS A 571 15.45 56.25 15.01
CA LYS A 571 16.55 56.06 14.04
C LYS A 571 17.86 55.65 14.70
N ALA A 572 17.96 55.79 16.02
CA ALA A 572 19.10 55.34 16.81
C ALA A 572 18.59 54.62 18.07
N PRO A 573 17.98 53.43 17.93
CA PRO A 573 17.50 52.65 19.06
C PRO A 573 18.63 52.37 20.05
N SER A 574 18.31 52.39 21.35
CA SER A 574 19.30 52.18 22.41
C SER A 574 18.92 51.00 23.29
N LEU A 575 19.92 50.28 23.80
CA LEU A 575 19.69 49.15 24.68
C LEU A 575 19.09 49.64 26.01
N TYR A 576 17.88 49.18 26.32
CA TYR A 576 17.19 49.49 27.57
C TYR A 576 17.52 48.46 28.66
N LYS A 577 17.41 47.17 28.33
CA LYS A 577 17.62 46.08 29.28
C LYS A 577 18.04 44.78 28.59
N VAL A 578 18.76 43.96 29.34
CA VAL A 578 19.11 42.59 28.95
C VAL A 578 18.48 41.62 29.94
N VAL A 579 17.76 40.62 29.45
CA VAL A 579 17.31 39.47 30.24
C VAL A 579 18.28 38.34 29.98
N GLU A 580 19.02 37.96 31.02
CA GLU A 580 20.07 36.97 30.87
C GLU A 580 19.50 35.54 30.79
N PRO A 581 20.11 34.66 29.97
CA PRO A 581 19.62 33.29 29.73
C PRO A 581 19.58 32.45 31.01
N LYS A 582 20.54 32.69 31.90
CA LYS A 582 20.61 32.06 33.22
C LYS A 582 19.38 32.37 34.06
N GLU A 583 18.90 33.62 34.04
CA GLU A 583 17.70 34.01 34.78
C GLU A 583 16.45 33.28 34.25
N ILE A 584 16.31 33.21 32.92
CA ILE A 584 15.20 32.51 32.27
C ILE A 584 15.22 31.02 32.64
N SER A 585 16.35 30.35 32.43
CA SER A 585 16.49 28.91 32.65
C SER A 585 16.36 28.51 34.12
N GLU A 586 16.91 29.27 35.06
CA GLU A 586 16.80 28.97 36.50
C GLU A 586 15.38 29.16 37.02
N LYS A 587 14.65 30.19 36.55
CA LYS A 587 13.27 30.46 37.01
C LYS A 587 12.22 29.60 36.32
N THR A 588 12.45 29.18 35.07
CA THR A 588 11.40 28.58 34.23
C THR A 588 11.77 27.24 33.58
N GLY A 589 13.05 26.89 33.54
CA GLY A 589 13.55 25.74 32.78
C GLY A 589 13.46 25.89 31.26
N LEU A 590 13.10 27.09 30.76
CA LEU A 590 13.04 27.42 29.34
C LEU A 590 14.38 27.96 28.84
N ALA A 591 14.64 27.76 27.54
CA ALA A 591 15.75 28.36 26.79
C ALA A 591 15.37 28.45 25.29
N PHE A 592 16.25 29.00 24.46
CA PHE A 592 16.03 29.17 23.01
C PHE A 592 14.74 29.97 22.70
N PRO A 593 14.67 31.26 23.10
CA PRO A 593 13.53 32.11 22.77
C PRO A 593 13.38 32.29 21.25
N HIS A 594 12.15 32.28 20.76
CA HIS A 594 11.83 32.43 19.33
C HIS A 594 10.82 33.56 19.09
N THR A 595 9.52 33.24 19.01
CA THR A 595 8.45 34.20 18.72
C THR A 595 8.15 35.02 19.95
N SER A 596 7.90 36.32 19.80
CA SER A 596 7.40 37.19 20.86
C SER A 596 6.11 37.90 20.45
N HIS A 597 5.15 37.97 21.38
CA HIS A 597 3.94 38.78 21.24
C HIS A 597 3.68 39.58 22.52
N CYS A 598 3.30 40.84 22.35
CA CYS A 598 2.78 41.67 23.44
C CYS A 598 1.38 41.21 23.83
N LEU A 599 1.06 41.28 25.12
CA LEU A 599 -0.28 40.96 25.63
C LEU A 599 -1.01 42.24 26.01
N ALA A 600 -2.34 42.20 25.98
CA ALA A 600 -3.19 43.31 26.43
C ALA A 600 -2.98 43.69 27.92
N SER A 601 -2.37 42.82 28.72
CA SER A 601 -1.99 43.11 30.11
C SER A 601 -0.73 43.99 30.22
N GLY A 602 0.01 44.20 29.13
CA GLY A 602 1.35 44.80 29.14
C GLY A 602 2.49 43.80 29.39
N ASP A 603 2.17 42.54 29.69
CA ASP A 603 3.15 41.46 29.72
C ASP A 603 3.57 41.07 28.29
N MET A 604 4.72 40.41 28.16
CA MET A 604 5.17 39.80 26.90
C MET A 604 5.19 38.28 27.03
N LEU A 605 4.67 37.61 26.00
CA LEU A 605 4.73 36.17 25.86
C LEU A 605 5.77 35.81 24.80
N VAL A 606 6.67 34.88 25.13
CA VAL A 606 7.76 34.46 24.26
C VAL A 606 7.76 32.93 24.16
N SER A 607 7.78 32.36 22.96
CA SER A 607 7.94 30.91 22.79
C SER A 607 9.39 30.49 23.01
N CYS A 608 9.58 29.30 23.55
CA CYS A 608 10.89 28.73 23.81
C CYS A 608 10.96 27.29 23.27
N LEU A 609 12.06 26.96 22.59
CA LEU A 609 12.20 25.73 21.80
C LEU A 609 12.72 24.53 22.61
N GLY A 610 13.34 24.74 23.77
CA GLY A 610 13.93 23.66 24.56
C GLY A 610 14.48 24.09 25.93
N ASP A 611 15.11 23.16 26.63
CA ASP A 611 15.86 23.46 27.86
C ASP A 611 17.26 24.00 27.55
N LYS A 612 18.02 24.41 28.57
CA LYS A 612 19.38 24.97 28.39
C LYS A 612 20.36 24.01 27.72
N GLU A 613 20.10 22.71 27.76
CA GLU A 613 20.89 21.70 27.06
C GLU A 613 20.43 21.52 25.60
N GLY A 614 19.30 22.11 25.20
CA GLY A 614 18.71 22.00 23.86
C GLY A 614 17.79 20.79 23.68
N ASN A 615 17.30 20.17 24.77
CA ASN A 615 16.33 19.08 24.69
C ASN A 615 14.88 19.59 24.65
N ALA A 616 14.01 18.74 24.13
CA ALA A 616 12.56 18.94 24.04
C ALA A 616 11.79 18.94 25.37
N LYS A 617 12.48 18.96 26.52
CA LYS A 617 11.81 18.98 27.83
C LYS A 617 11.54 20.41 28.31
N GLY A 618 12.32 21.38 27.83
CA GLY A 618 12.22 22.79 28.21
C GLY A 618 11.45 23.68 27.23
N ASN A 619 10.63 23.13 26.33
CA ASN A 619 9.76 23.92 25.46
C ASN A 619 8.55 24.44 26.22
N GLY A 620 8.01 25.56 25.76
CA GLY A 620 6.86 26.22 26.38
C GLY A 620 6.87 27.71 26.12
N PHE A 621 6.26 28.48 27.03
CA PHE A 621 6.08 29.92 26.85
C PHE A 621 6.55 30.69 28.08
N LEU A 622 7.48 31.61 27.87
CA LEU A 622 8.03 32.51 28.87
C LEU A 622 7.14 33.75 28.98
N LEU A 623 6.79 34.13 30.21
CA LEU A 623 6.08 35.38 30.49
C LEU A 623 7.03 36.39 31.12
N LEU A 624 7.16 37.55 30.47
CA LEU A 624 7.87 38.72 30.98
C LEU A 624 6.86 39.79 31.41
N ASP A 625 7.17 40.57 32.45
CA ASP A 625 6.39 41.77 32.77
C ASP A 625 6.75 42.94 31.83
N SER A 626 6.04 44.06 31.97
CA SER A 626 6.27 45.29 31.20
C SER A 626 7.65 45.93 31.44
N ASP A 627 8.34 45.55 32.51
CA ASP A 627 9.71 45.97 32.81
C ASP A 627 10.74 44.92 32.34
N PHE A 628 10.32 43.95 31.54
CA PHE A 628 11.12 42.83 31.03
C PHE A 628 11.75 41.96 32.13
N ASN A 629 11.11 41.82 33.30
CA ASN A 629 11.52 40.82 34.30
C ASN A 629 10.88 39.47 34.01
N VAL A 630 11.61 38.38 34.27
CA VAL A 630 11.08 37.02 34.18
C VAL A 630 10.04 36.77 35.28
N LYS A 631 8.77 36.59 34.88
CA LYS A 631 7.66 36.27 35.80
C LYS A 631 7.58 34.76 36.05
N SER A 632 7.24 34.01 35.01
CA SER A 632 6.95 32.58 35.10
C SER A 632 6.86 31.95 33.71
N ARG A 633 6.55 30.64 33.68
CA ARG A 633 5.97 30.01 32.51
C ARG A 633 4.50 30.43 32.37
N TRP A 634 4.01 30.52 31.14
CA TRP A 634 2.60 30.76 30.84
C TRP A 634 1.81 29.45 30.70
N ASP A 635 2.41 28.40 30.13
CA ASP A 635 1.82 27.07 30.09
C ASP A 635 1.64 26.48 31.50
N LYS A 636 0.49 25.85 31.74
CA LYS A 636 0.23 25.15 33.01
C LYS A 636 1.17 23.93 33.16
N PRO A 637 1.51 23.54 34.40
CA PRO A 637 2.26 22.32 34.64
C PRO A 637 1.63 21.09 33.95
N GLY A 638 2.41 20.39 33.12
CA GLY A 638 1.94 19.24 32.34
C GLY A 638 1.28 19.58 31.00
N HIS A 639 1.19 20.86 30.64
CA HIS A 639 0.60 21.33 29.37
C HIS A 639 1.64 21.95 28.41
N ALA A 640 2.94 21.74 28.64
CA ALA A 640 3.97 22.09 27.66
C ALA A 640 3.80 21.24 26.38
N PRO A 641 4.01 21.82 25.19
CA PRO A 641 3.98 21.06 23.94
C PRO A 641 5.17 20.11 23.88
N LYS A 642 5.16 19.07 23.02
CA LYS A 642 6.35 18.19 22.85
C LYS A 642 7.51 18.93 22.17
N PHE A 643 7.20 19.78 21.20
CA PHE A 643 8.14 20.68 20.53
C PHE A 643 7.47 22.05 20.42
N GLY A 644 8.25 23.12 20.54
CA GLY A 644 7.79 24.50 20.32
C GLY A 644 8.28 25.05 18.98
N TYR A 645 7.63 26.11 18.51
CA TYR A 645 8.14 27.02 17.49
C TYR A 645 7.39 28.36 17.60
N ASP A 646 6.36 28.55 16.77
CA ASP A 646 5.58 29.77 16.69
C ASP A 646 4.25 29.62 17.44
N PHE A 647 3.61 30.74 17.75
CA PHE A 647 2.28 30.74 18.33
C PHE A 647 1.52 32.01 17.99
N TRP A 648 0.20 31.88 17.92
CA TRP A 648 -0.70 33.01 17.76
C TRP A 648 -1.93 32.83 18.65
N TYR A 649 -2.46 33.91 19.20
CA TYR A 649 -3.63 33.88 20.06
C TYR A 649 -4.78 34.71 19.50
N GLN A 650 -6.02 34.29 19.80
CA GLN A 650 -7.24 34.97 19.36
C GLN A 650 -8.18 35.14 20.57
N PRO A 651 -8.15 36.31 21.24
CA PRO A 651 -8.86 36.55 22.48
C PRO A 651 -10.38 36.39 22.38
N ARG A 652 -11.00 36.77 21.25
CA ARG A 652 -12.46 36.61 21.06
C ARG A 652 -12.91 35.15 21.17
N PHE A 653 -12.08 34.24 20.69
CA PHE A 653 -12.34 32.80 20.74
C PHE A 653 -11.73 32.11 21.95
N LYS A 654 -11.04 32.85 22.83
CA LYS A 654 -10.38 32.33 24.04
C LYS A 654 -9.42 31.19 23.72
N THR A 655 -8.65 31.33 22.64
CA THR A 655 -7.68 30.33 22.22
C THR A 655 -6.31 30.90 21.95
N MET A 656 -5.29 30.06 22.10
CA MET A 656 -3.98 30.23 21.49
C MET A 656 -3.64 28.93 20.78
N ILE A 657 -3.01 29.02 19.61
CA ILE A 657 -2.52 27.86 18.87
C ILE A 657 -1.02 28.01 18.70
N SER A 658 -0.27 26.95 18.99
CA SER A 658 1.18 26.90 18.74
C SER A 658 1.58 25.77 17.82
N THR A 659 2.73 25.92 17.18
CA THR A 659 3.30 24.99 16.22
C THR A 659 4.51 24.26 16.78
N SER A 660 5.20 23.48 15.94
CA SER A 660 6.18 22.48 16.37
C SER A 660 7.33 22.38 15.36
N TRP A 661 8.52 22.89 15.71
CA TRP A 661 9.70 22.69 14.86
C TRP A 661 10.47 21.43 15.25
N GLY A 662 11.18 21.45 16.39
CA GLY A 662 12.00 20.35 16.88
C GLY A 662 12.77 20.75 18.13
N ALA A 663 13.53 19.83 18.71
CA ALA A 663 14.45 20.19 19.80
C ALA A 663 15.69 20.90 19.23
N PRO A 664 16.25 21.93 19.89
CA PRO A 664 17.46 22.63 19.43
C PRO A 664 18.61 21.70 19.04
N LYS A 665 18.88 20.64 19.81
CA LYS A 665 19.91 19.63 19.48
C LYS A 665 19.75 18.98 18.11
N ALA A 666 18.53 18.94 17.57
CA ALA A 666 18.24 18.28 16.31
C ALA A 666 18.55 19.17 15.09
N PHE A 667 18.61 20.49 15.25
CA PHE A 667 18.75 21.43 14.12
C PHE A 667 19.92 22.43 14.27
N SER A 668 20.46 22.62 15.47
CA SER A 668 21.53 23.62 15.75
C SER A 668 22.85 23.33 15.02
N LYS A 669 23.06 22.08 14.59
CA LYS A 669 24.24 21.65 13.81
C LYS A 669 23.99 21.54 12.30
N GLY A 670 22.83 22.02 11.84
CA GLY A 670 22.37 21.87 10.46
C GLY A 670 21.20 20.92 10.33
N PHE A 671 20.56 20.95 9.17
CA PHE A 671 19.45 20.09 8.80
C PHE A 671 19.95 18.66 8.50
N ASN A 672 19.35 17.69 9.17
CA ASN A 672 19.62 16.28 8.97
C ASN A 672 18.32 15.53 8.65
N LEU A 673 18.25 14.93 7.47
CA LEU A 673 17.11 14.12 7.04
C LEU A 673 16.82 12.94 7.99
N GLN A 674 17.86 12.34 8.59
CA GLN A 674 17.66 11.24 9.53
C GLN A 674 16.90 11.70 10.78
N HIS A 675 17.15 12.93 11.26
CA HIS A 675 16.42 13.48 12.41
C HIS A 675 14.92 13.67 12.11
N VAL A 676 14.54 13.90 10.84
CA VAL A 676 13.13 13.92 10.42
C VAL A 676 12.52 12.53 10.55
N ALA A 677 13.19 11.49 10.03
CA ALA A 677 12.75 10.10 10.13
C ALA A 677 12.69 9.60 11.59
N ASP A 678 13.62 10.05 12.43
CA ASP A 678 13.68 9.72 13.87
C ASP A 678 12.60 10.46 14.70
N GLY A 679 11.77 11.29 14.07
CA GLY A 679 10.69 12.03 14.73
C GLY A 679 11.19 13.13 15.68
N LEU A 680 12.38 13.68 15.40
CA LEU A 680 12.96 14.80 16.15
C LEU A 680 12.46 16.17 15.68
N TYR A 681 11.67 16.20 14.60
CA TYR A 681 10.91 17.35 14.14
C TYR A 681 9.40 17.17 14.36
N GLY A 682 8.70 18.29 14.47
CA GLY A 682 7.27 18.35 14.77
C GLY A 682 6.35 18.21 13.55
N SER A 683 5.10 17.86 13.85
CA SER A 683 4.00 17.72 12.88
C SER A 683 2.63 18.08 13.48
N HIS A 684 2.63 18.84 14.59
CA HIS A 684 1.45 19.02 15.42
C HIS A 684 1.14 20.50 15.68
N LEU A 685 -0.15 20.81 15.80
CA LEU A 685 -0.63 22.05 16.40
C LEU A 685 -1.13 21.77 17.83
N HIS A 686 -0.85 22.70 18.73
CA HIS A 686 -1.28 22.61 20.12
C HIS A 686 -2.26 23.73 20.43
N ILE A 687 -3.48 23.36 20.81
CA ILE A 687 -4.57 24.29 21.09
C ILE A 687 -4.63 24.51 22.60
N TYR A 688 -4.51 25.76 23.02
CA TYR A 688 -4.58 26.20 24.40
C TYR A 688 -5.84 27.00 24.67
N LYS A 689 -6.33 26.89 25.89
CA LYS A 689 -7.28 27.83 26.46
C LYS A 689 -6.55 29.14 26.78
N TRP A 690 -7.04 30.24 26.22
CA TRP A 690 -6.53 31.58 26.48
C TRP A 690 -7.42 32.32 27.49
N PRO A 691 -6.84 33.00 28.49
CA PRO A 691 -5.41 33.23 28.72
C PRO A 691 -4.74 32.24 29.68
N GLU A 692 -5.39 31.12 30.04
CA GLU A 692 -4.97 30.31 31.20
C GLU A 692 -3.85 29.28 30.96
N GLY A 693 -3.36 29.11 29.73
CA GLY A 693 -2.22 28.22 29.46
C GLY A 693 -2.53 26.72 29.56
N GLU A 694 -3.80 26.33 29.48
CA GLU A 694 -4.22 24.93 29.55
C GLU A 694 -4.40 24.35 28.14
N MET A 695 -3.56 23.38 27.76
CA MET A 695 -3.69 22.67 26.48
C MET A 695 -4.98 21.85 26.48
N LYS A 696 -5.82 22.06 25.46
CA LYS A 696 -7.13 21.42 25.26
C LYS A 696 -7.13 20.37 24.17
N GLN A 697 -6.31 20.55 23.15
CA GLN A 697 -6.30 19.69 21.99
C GLN A 697 -4.92 19.68 21.35
N ILE A 698 -4.56 18.54 20.77
CA ILE A 698 -3.42 18.38 19.88
C ILE A 698 -4.00 17.95 18.53
N ILE A 699 -3.60 18.64 17.46
CA ILE A 699 -3.96 18.31 16.09
C ILE A 699 -2.71 17.74 15.42
N ASP A 700 -2.77 16.48 15.00
CA ASP A 700 -1.72 15.88 14.17
C ASP A 700 -2.00 16.20 12.70
N LEU A 701 -1.03 16.85 12.04
CA LEU A 701 -1.11 17.23 10.63
C LEU A 701 -0.57 16.12 9.70
N GLY A 702 -0.05 15.03 10.26
CA GLY A 702 0.52 13.90 9.53
C GLY A 702 1.66 14.29 8.58
N ASN A 703 1.86 13.48 7.54
CA ASN A 703 2.91 13.71 6.54
C ASN A 703 2.68 14.97 5.68
N THR A 704 1.45 15.48 5.67
CA THR A 704 1.11 16.72 4.96
C THR A 704 1.55 17.96 5.72
N GLY A 705 1.78 17.90 7.02
CA GLY A 705 2.20 19.04 7.84
C GLY A 705 3.50 18.80 8.60
N LEU A 706 4.58 18.45 7.88
CA LEU A 706 5.91 18.27 8.47
C LEU A 706 6.60 19.62 8.66
N LEU A 707 7.16 19.85 9.86
CA LEU A 707 7.70 21.13 10.30
C LEU A 707 6.69 22.28 10.13
N PRO A 708 5.56 22.27 10.85
CA PRO A 708 4.71 23.44 10.94
C PRO A 708 5.48 24.56 11.63
N LEU A 709 5.79 25.61 10.88
CA LEU A 709 6.55 26.77 11.35
C LEU A 709 5.58 27.88 11.73
N GLU A 710 5.49 28.94 10.94
CA GLU A 710 4.65 30.10 11.21
C GLU A 710 3.17 29.73 11.26
N ILE A 711 2.43 30.40 12.15
CA ILE A 711 0.97 30.29 12.25
C ILE A 711 0.34 31.68 12.36
N ARG A 712 -0.75 31.89 11.61
CA ARG A 712 -1.44 33.18 11.57
C ARG A 712 -2.95 32.96 11.61
N PHE A 713 -3.65 33.68 12.46
CA PHE A 713 -5.10 33.88 12.33
C PHE A 713 -5.38 34.90 11.23
N LEU A 714 -6.59 34.89 10.69
CA LEU A 714 -7.10 36.08 9.99
C LEU A 714 -7.13 37.27 10.95
N HIS A 715 -6.86 38.46 10.43
CA HIS A 715 -6.77 39.70 11.21
C HIS A 715 -8.12 40.16 11.74
N ASP A 716 -9.21 39.91 11.00
CA ASP A 716 -10.57 40.14 11.49
C ASP A 716 -10.83 39.26 12.73
N PRO A 717 -10.92 39.86 13.94
CA PRO A 717 -11.04 39.11 15.17
C PRO A 717 -12.37 38.34 15.28
N SER A 718 -13.35 38.62 14.41
CA SER A 718 -14.58 37.84 14.31
C SER A 718 -14.43 36.50 13.59
N LYS A 719 -13.24 36.20 13.02
CA LYS A 719 -12.97 34.96 12.28
C LYS A 719 -12.23 33.94 13.14
N ASP A 720 -12.76 32.73 13.16
CA ASP A 720 -12.23 31.58 13.90
C ASP A 720 -11.42 30.64 12.99
N THR A 721 -10.66 31.22 12.07
CA THR A 721 -9.86 30.47 11.09
C THR A 721 -8.52 31.17 10.85
N GLY A 722 -7.55 30.38 10.39
CA GLY A 722 -6.24 30.85 10.02
C GLY A 722 -5.47 29.77 9.26
N TYR A 723 -4.17 29.98 9.10
CA TYR A 723 -3.30 29.09 8.35
C TYR A 723 -2.01 28.76 9.12
N VAL A 724 -1.41 27.64 8.77
CA VAL A 724 -0.05 27.25 9.19
C VAL A 724 0.76 26.82 7.97
N GLY A 725 1.98 27.34 7.88
CA GLY A 725 2.96 26.95 6.87
C GLY A 725 3.74 25.72 7.33
N SER A 726 3.67 24.63 6.57
CA SER A 726 4.47 23.43 6.84
C SER A 726 5.68 23.40 5.91
N ALA A 727 6.85 23.66 6.47
CA ALA A 727 8.06 23.93 5.69
C ALA A 727 8.47 22.73 4.85
N LEU A 728 8.72 21.59 5.49
CA LEU A 728 9.30 20.44 4.80
C LEU A 728 8.34 19.81 3.78
N SER A 729 7.06 19.74 4.11
CA SER A 729 6.03 19.27 3.18
C SER A 729 5.60 20.32 2.14
N SER A 730 6.04 21.57 2.30
CA SER A 730 5.71 22.71 1.44
C SER A 730 4.21 22.89 1.21
N ASN A 731 3.45 22.76 2.30
CA ASN A 731 1.99 22.84 2.30
C ASN A 731 1.51 23.99 3.19
N MET A 732 0.48 24.70 2.72
CA MET A 732 -0.30 25.62 3.53
C MET A 732 -1.57 24.91 4.00
N ILE A 733 -1.81 24.93 5.31
CA ILE A 733 -2.92 24.20 5.94
C ILE A 733 -3.82 25.20 6.64
N ARG A 734 -5.12 25.17 6.31
CA ARG A 734 -6.13 25.99 6.99
C ARG A 734 -6.63 25.27 8.23
N PHE A 735 -6.62 25.96 9.37
CA PHE A 735 -7.28 25.52 10.60
C PHE A 735 -8.54 26.35 10.87
N PHE A 736 -9.52 25.76 11.55
CA PHE A 736 -10.78 26.40 11.87
C PHE A 736 -11.46 25.79 13.10
N ARG A 737 -12.32 26.56 13.75
CA ARG A 737 -13.14 26.10 14.86
C ARG A 737 -14.42 25.41 14.37
N ASN A 738 -14.80 24.34 15.05
CA ASN A 738 -16.02 23.59 14.84
C ASN A 738 -17.16 24.11 15.74
N SER A 739 -18.39 23.67 15.44
CA SER A 739 -19.57 24.02 16.24
C SER A 739 -19.56 23.46 17.68
N ASP A 740 -18.69 22.49 17.96
CA ASP A 740 -18.51 21.88 19.29
C ASP A 740 -17.32 22.49 20.07
N ASP A 741 -16.81 23.63 19.61
CA ASP A 741 -15.66 24.35 20.17
C ASP A 741 -14.30 23.63 20.04
N THR A 742 -14.23 22.52 19.31
CA THR A 742 -12.96 21.91 18.92
C THR A 742 -12.37 22.61 17.70
N TRP A 743 -11.08 22.41 17.46
CA TRP A 743 -10.39 22.90 16.27
C TRP A 743 -10.14 21.77 15.28
N SER A 744 -10.12 22.06 13.99
CA SER A 744 -9.86 21.10 12.93
C SER A 744 -9.11 21.76 11.79
N HIS A 745 -8.61 20.95 10.87
CA HIS A 745 -8.05 21.38 9.60
C HIS A 745 -8.80 20.68 8.45
N GLU A 746 -8.53 21.09 7.21
CA GLU A 746 -9.21 20.52 6.04
C GLU A 746 -9.09 19.00 5.98
N ALA A 747 -10.16 18.32 5.56
CA ALA A 747 -10.19 16.86 5.41
C ALA A 747 -9.22 16.35 4.32
N SER A 748 -8.89 17.20 3.33
CA SER A 748 -7.82 16.97 2.35
C SER A 748 -6.42 17.19 2.92
N GLY A 749 -6.31 17.74 4.13
CA GLY A 749 -5.06 18.08 4.82
C GLY A 749 -4.42 19.40 4.39
N VAL A 750 -4.77 19.99 3.24
CA VAL A 750 -4.01 21.07 2.60
C VAL A 750 -4.91 21.98 1.76
N VAL A 751 -4.67 23.30 1.79
CA VAL A 751 -5.30 24.31 0.90
C VAL A 751 -4.39 24.80 -0.23
N ILE A 752 -3.07 24.76 -0.03
CA ILE A 752 -2.06 24.99 -1.07
C ILE A 752 -0.94 23.98 -0.90
N SER A 753 -0.56 23.31 -1.98
CA SER A 753 0.61 22.43 -2.02
C SER A 753 1.59 22.93 -3.08
N VAL A 754 2.85 23.11 -2.70
CA VAL A 754 3.94 23.39 -3.65
C VAL A 754 4.59 22.07 -4.01
N GLU A 755 4.46 21.67 -5.27
CA GLU A 755 5.01 20.41 -5.75
C GLU A 755 6.55 20.40 -5.64
N PRO A 756 7.14 19.35 -5.05
CA PRO A 756 8.58 19.14 -5.11
C PRO A 756 9.07 19.00 -6.55
N LEU A 757 10.19 19.63 -6.86
CA LEU A 757 10.77 19.60 -8.20
C LEU A 757 11.83 18.51 -8.28
N LYS A 758 11.80 17.69 -9.33
CA LYS A 758 12.91 16.79 -9.64
C LYS A 758 14.15 17.60 -9.96
N VAL A 759 15.29 17.23 -9.37
CA VAL A 759 16.51 18.02 -9.48
C VAL A 759 17.76 17.16 -9.67
N GLU A 760 18.77 17.74 -10.30
CA GLU A 760 20.13 17.21 -10.39
C GLU A 760 21.09 18.05 -9.53
N ASN A 761 22.20 17.43 -9.08
CA ASN A 761 23.22 18.05 -8.22
C ASN A 761 22.67 18.55 -6.87
N TRP A 762 21.65 17.87 -6.35
CA TRP A 762 21.05 18.12 -5.06
C TRP A 762 21.10 16.85 -4.20
N ILE A 763 21.00 17.04 -2.88
CA ILE A 763 21.11 15.98 -1.87
C ILE A 763 19.97 14.94 -1.93
N LEU A 764 18.85 15.28 -2.58
CA LEU A 764 17.67 14.43 -2.79
C LEU A 764 17.27 14.42 -4.27
N PRO A 765 16.54 13.38 -4.74
CA PRO A 765 16.02 13.35 -6.12
C PRO A 765 14.96 14.43 -6.39
N GLU A 766 14.29 14.90 -5.34
CA GLU A 766 13.27 15.94 -5.39
C GLU A 766 13.58 17.03 -4.35
N MET A 767 13.37 18.29 -4.73
CA MET A 767 13.58 19.46 -3.91
C MET A 767 12.22 20.06 -3.52
N PRO A 768 11.87 20.10 -2.23
CA PRO A 768 10.67 20.79 -1.77
C PRO A 768 10.82 22.30 -1.94
N GLY A 769 9.71 23.04 -1.95
CA GLY A 769 9.74 24.51 -1.92
C GLY A 769 10.41 25.05 -0.65
N LEU A 770 10.14 24.38 0.47
CA LEU A 770 10.45 24.78 1.83
C LEU A 770 9.77 26.09 2.21
N ILE A 771 8.50 26.02 2.59
CA ILE A 771 7.72 27.20 3.00
C ILE A 771 8.15 27.63 4.41
N THR A 772 9.03 28.61 4.52
CA THR A 772 9.60 29.01 5.82
C THR A 772 8.81 30.10 6.53
N ASP A 773 8.22 31.03 5.78
CA ASP A 773 7.46 32.15 6.31
C ASP A 773 6.24 32.46 5.43
N PHE A 774 5.20 33.01 6.07
CA PHE A 774 4.04 33.56 5.39
C PHE A 774 3.36 34.65 6.23
N LEU A 775 2.66 35.56 5.55
CA LEU A 775 1.86 36.61 6.18
C LEU A 775 0.55 36.83 5.45
N ILE A 776 -0.40 37.45 6.14
CA ILE A 776 -1.74 37.80 5.62
C ILE A 776 -1.83 39.33 5.57
N SER A 777 -2.40 39.89 4.50
CA SER A 777 -2.67 41.33 4.42
C SER A 777 -3.72 41.75 5.43
N LEU A 778 -3.63 42.95 6.01
CA LEU A 778 -4.53 43.41 7.08
C LEU A 778 -6.02 43.42 6.71
N ASP A 779 -6.35 43.44 5.41
CA ASP A 779 -7.72 43.33 4.91
C ASP A 779 -8.22 41.88 4.73
N ASP A 780 -7.40 40.88 5.10
CA ASP A 780 -7.63 39.44 4.94
C ASP A 780 -7.92 38.99 3.50
N ARG A 781 -7.55 39.80 2.50
CA ARG A 781 -7.81 39.49 1.09
C ARG A 781 -6.70 38.71 0.42
N PHE A 782 -5.46 38.90 0.87
CA PHE A 782 -4.30 38.22 0.30
C PHE A 782 -3.43 37.60 1.39
N PHE A 783 -2.74 36.51 1.05
CA PHE A 783 -1.59 36.09 1.81
C PHE A 783 -0.41 35.80 0.90
N TYR A 784 0.77 35.86 1.50
CA TYR A 784 2.06 35.77 0.83
C TYR A 784 2.88 34.72 1.54
N PHE A 785 3.61 33.91 0.79
CA PHE A 785 4.58 32.99 1.38
C PHE A 785 5.82 32.88 0.52
N VAL A 786 6.90 32.41 1.14
CA VAL A 786 8.19 32.21 0.50
C VAL A 786 8.48 30.72 0.32
N ASN A 787 9.21 30.35 -0.72
CA ASN A 787 9.83 29.03 -0.85
C ASN A 787 11.34 29.21 -0.78
N TRP A 788 11.93 28.93 0.38
CA TRP A 788 13.33 29.26 0.64
C TRP A 788 14.31 28.45 -0.21
N LEU A 789 13.97 27.21 -0.62
CA LEU A 789 14.84 26.42 -1.51
C LEU A 789 14.58 26.71 -2.99
N HIS A 790 13.32 26.81 -3.41
CA HIS A 790 12.99 27.11 -4.80
C HIS A 790 13.45 28.51 -5.19
N GLY A 791 13.27 29.50 -4.31
CA GLY A 791 13.68 30.88 -4.54
C GLY A 791 12.55 31.83 -4.94
N ASP A 792 11.29 31.45 -4.77
CA ASP A 792 10.15 32.27 -5.18
C ASP A 792 9.26 32.75 -4.02
N ILE A 793 8.60 33.87 -4.25
CA ILE A 793 7.57 34.44 -3.38
C ILE A 793 6.25 34.39 -4.14
N ARG A 794 5.18 33.96 -3.45
CA ARG A 794 3.84 33.85 -4.04
C ARG A 794 2.83 34.70 -3.30
N GLN A 795 1.84 35.18 -4.04
CA GLN A 795 0.67 35.90 -3.54
C GLN A 795 -0.60 35.14 -3.92
N TYR A 796 -1.46 34.88 -2.95
CA TYR A 796 -2.75 34.23 -3.12
C TYR A 796 -3.88 35.12 -2.66
N ASN A 797 -4.96 35.20 -3.43
CA ASN A 797 -6.24 35.74 -2.96
C ASN A 797 -6.92 34.71 -2.06
N ILE A 798 -7.40 35.15 -0.90
CA ILE A 798 -8.09 34.33 0.13
C ILE A 798 -9.43 34.91 0.59
N GLU A 799 -10.09 35.69 -0.27
CA GLU A 799 -11.48 36.11 -0.02
C GLU A 799 -12.41 34.90 0.17
N ASP A 800 -12.08 33.75 -0.43
CA ASP A 800 -12.52 32.43 0.02
C ASP A 800 -11.37 31.68 0.70
N PRO A 801 -11.31 31.66 2.05
CA PRO A 801 -10.22 31.04 2.78
C PRO A 801 -10.00 29.55 2.48
N LYS A 802 -11.04 28.85 2.02
CA LYS A 802 -10.98 27.41 1.70
C LYS A 802 -10.37 27.14 0.34
N ASN A 803 -10.41 28.11 -0.57
CA ASN A 803 -9.97 27.96 -1.96
C ASN A 803 -9.04 29.11 -2.37
N PRO A 804 -7.81 29.19 -1.82
CA PRO A 804 -6.86 30.22 -2.20
C PRO A 804 -6.54 30.20 -3.69
N VAL A 805 -6.44 31.38 -4.33
CA VAL A 805 -6.15 31.50 -5.76
C VAL A 805 -4.83 32.23 -5.98
N LEU A 806 -3.88 31.61 -6.69
CA LEU A 806 -2.60 32.23 -7.02
C LEU A 806 -2.83 33.46 -7.92
N THR A 807 -2.29 34.61 -7.52
CA THR A 807 -2.44 35.88 -8.25
C THR A 807 -1.10 36.54 -8.59
N GLY A 808 -0.02 36.18 -7.92
CA GLY A 808 1.32 36.68 -8.21
C GLY A 808 2.42 35.70 -7.81
N GLN A 809 3.50 35.64 -8.58
CA GLN A 809 4.70 34.86 -8.28
C GLN A 809 5.92 35.56 -8.87
N ILE A 810 7.01 35.65 -8.09
CA ILE A 810 8.30 36.20 -8.53
C ILE A 810 9.46 35.35 -8.00
N TRP A 811 10.55 35.31 -8.77
CA TRP A 811 11.78 34.61 -8.40
C TRP A 811 12.83 35.60 -7.90
N VAL A 812 13.34 35.38 -6.69
CA VAL A 812 14.22 36.29 -5.94
C VAL A 812 15.38 35.53 -5.30
N GLY A 813 16.03 34.67 -6.09
CA GLY A 813 17.20 33.87 -5.69
C GLY A 813 16.90 32.36 -5.70
N GLY A 814 17.32 31.67 -4.65
CA GLY A 814 17.12 30.24 -4.43
C GLY A 814 18.14 29.33 -5.11
N LEU A 815 18.03 28.02 -4.87
CA LEU A 815 18.93 27.02 -5.43
C LEU A 815 18.67 26.76 -6.92
N LEU A 816 17.51 27.13 -7.45
CA LEU A 816 17.14 26.89 -8.84
C LEU A 816 17.40 28.10 -9.76
N GLN A 817 18.09 29.12 -9.26
CA GLN A 817 18.46 30.27 -10.08
C GLN A 817 19.51 29.92 -11.14
N LYS A 818 19.45 30.59 -12.27
CA LYS A 818 20.40 30.40 -13.38
C LYS A 818 21.85 30.65 -12.94
N GLY A 819 22.70 29.68 -13.20
CA GLY A 819 24.11 29.70 -12.78
C GLY A 819 24.38 28.96 -11.46
N SER A 820 23.32 28.55 -10.73
CA SER A 820 23.45 27.62 -9.61
C SER A 820 23.90 26.22 -10.07
N PRO A 821 24.58 25.43 -9.23
CA PRO A 821 24.86 24.01 -9.51
C PRO A 821 23.61 23.14 -9.66
N VAL A 822 22.53 23.48 -8.95
CA VAL A 822 21.29 22.68 -8.92
C VAL A 822 20.41 23.01 -10.12
N LYS A 823 19.87 21.98 -10.77
CA LYS A 823 19.02 22.13 -11.97
C LYS A 823 17.73 21.36 -11.81
N ALA A 824 16.60 21.97 -12.16
CA ALA A 824 15.30 21.29 -12.21
C ALA A 824 15.18 20.45 -13.49
N VAL A 825 14.48 19.32 -13.41
CA VAL A 825 14.36 18.32 -14.48
C VAL A 825 12.91 18.19 -14.93
N ARG A 826 12.66 18.27 -16.23
CA ARG A 826 11.34 18.04 -16.86
C ARG A 826 11.07 16.55 -17.07
N GLU A 827 9.82 16.20 -17.37
CA GLU A 827 9.42 14.82 -17.69
C GLU A 827 10.17 14.22 -18.89
N ASP A 828 10.61 15.05 -19.85
CA ASP A 828 11.40 14.64 -21.01
C ASP A 828 12.91 14.52 -20.74
N GLY A 829 13.34 14.75 -19.48
CA GLY A 829 14.73 14.72 -19.06
C GLY A 829 15.53 15.99 -19.34
N THR A 830 14.92 17.03 -19.91
CA THR A 830 15.60 18.32 -20.10
C THR A 830 15.69 19.11 -18.79
N THR A 831 16.78 19.86 -18.62
CA THR A 831 17.01 20.66 -17.42
C THR A 831 16.65 22.12 -17.61
N TYR A 832 16.21 22.79 -16.55
CA TYR A 832 15.92 24.21 -16.52
C TYR A 832 16.23 24.84 -15.17
N GLN A 833 16.36 26.17 -15.18
CA GLN A 833 16.60 27.04 -14.03
C GLN A 833 15.78 28.32 -14.25
N PHE A 834 15.61 29.11 -13.20
CA PHE A 834 14.84 30.35 -13.24
C PHE A 834 15.75 31.57 -13.41
N ASP A 835 15.32 32.51 -14.25
CA ASP A 835 16.00 33.80 -14.36
C ASP A 835 15.63 34.65 -13.14
N VAL A 836 16.65 35.16 -12.45
CA VAL A 836 16.53 36.03 -11.28
C VAL A 836 17.14 37.39 -11.64
N PRO A 837 16.41 38.50 -11.46
CA PRO A 837 16.92 39.82 -11.82
C PRO A 837 18.00 40.29 -10.84
N GLN A 838 18.86 41.18 -11.32
CA GLN A 838 19.77 41.93 -10.46
C GLN A 838 19.11 43.24 -10.04
N ILE A 839 19.37 43.67 -8.81
CA ILE A 839 18.93 44.97 -8.30
C ILE A 839 20.17 45.83 -8.09
N LYS A 840 20.22 47.02 -8.71
CA LYS A 840 21.40 47.91 -8.69
C LYS A 840 22.74 47.20 -9.01
N GLY A 841 22.71 46.24 -9.95
CA GLY A 841 23.89 45.47 -10.35
C GLY A 841 24.36 44.40 -9.35
N LYS A 842 23.63 44.18 -8.24
CA LYS A 842 23.90 43.13 -7.25
C LYS A 842 23.02 41.91 -7.55
N SER A 843 23.61 40.73 -7.52
CA SER A 843 22.88 39.46 -7.61
C SER A 843 22.18 39.13 -6.29
N LEU A 844 20.96 38.62 -6.38
CA LEU A 844 20.19 38.13 -5.23
C LEU A 844 20.76 36.79 -4.78
N ARG A 845 21.15 36.70 -3.50
CA ARG A 845 21.81 35.54 -2.89
C ARG A 845 20.80 34.74 -2.09
N ALA A 846 20.98 33.42 -1.97
CA ALA A 846 20.06 32.55 -1.24
C ALA A 846 18.58 32.70 -1.67
N GLY A 847 17.66 31.99 -1.01
CA GLY A 847 16.22 32.13 -1.26
C GLY A 847 15.55 33.14 -0.32
N PRO A 848 14.33 33.60 -0.66
CA PRO A 848 13.56 34.49 0.20
C PRO A 848 13.17 33.76 1.49
N GLN A 849 13.28 34.46 2.62
CA GLN A 849 13.00 33.93 3.95
C GLN A 849 11.95 34.80 4.66
N MET A 850 12.29 35.64 5.64
CA MET A 850 11.27 36.44 6.31
C MET A 850 10.73 37.50 5.38
N ILE A 851 9.41 37.66 5.38
CA ILE A 851 8.70 38.69 4.65
C ILE A 851 7.94 39.61 5.60
N GLN A 852 7.84 40.89 5.22
CA GLN A 852 7.05 41.85 5.99
C GLN A 852 6.29 42.80 5.07
N LEU A 853 4.98 42.88 5.26
CA LEU A 853 4.09 43.68 4.45
C LEU A 853 3.80 45.03 5.11
N SER A 854 3.80 46.10 4.32
CA SER A 854 3.35 47.41 4.78
C SER A 854 1.87 47.41 5.15
N LEU A 855 1.48 48.26 6.10
CA LEU A 855 0.09 48.36 6.57
C LEU A 855 -0.93 48.64 5.44
N ASP A 856 -0.53 49.35 4.38
CA ASP A 856 -1.37 49.60 3.20
C ASP A 856 -1.40 48.44 2.19
N GLY A 857 -0.64 47.37 2.44
CA GLY A 857 -0.54 46.18 1.60
C GLY A 857 0.28 46.35 0.32
N LYS A 858 0.85 47.52 0.06
CA LYS A 858 1.44 47.86 -1.26
C LYS A 858 2.93 47.52 -1.39
N ARG A 859 3.63 47.27 -0.29
CA ARG A 859 5.07 47.01 -0.26
C ARG A 859 5.34 45.79 0.59
N LEU A 860 5.97 44.78 -0.01
CA LEU A 860 6.43 43.58 0.67
C LEU A 860 7.96 43.61 0.69
N TYR A 861 8.56 43.52 1.87
CA TYR A 861 10.01 43.39 2.02
C TYR A 861 10.35 41.93 2.27
N ALA A 862 11.50 41.48 1.76
CA ALA A 862 11.97 40.11 1.97
C ALA A 862 13.45 40.10 2.37
N THR A 863 13.78 39.30 3.38
CA THR A 863 15.16 38.92 3.74
C THR A 863 15.46 37.51 3.21
N ASN A 864 16.65 36.98 3.48
CA ASN A 864 17.11 35.72 2.89
C ASN A 864 17.87 34.76 3.84
N SER A 865 17.97 35.07 5.15
CA SER A 865 18.56 34.17 6.16
C SER A 865 17.48 33.46 6.98
N LEU A 866 17.66 32.16 7.20
CA LEU A 866 16.75 31.31 7.99
C LEU A 866 17.31 31.03 9.38
N PHE A 867 18.45 30.35 9.42
CA PHE A 867 19.09 29.94 10.65
C PHE A 867 20.54 29.61 10.32
N SER A 868 21.49 30.18 11.04
CA SER A 868 22.91 30.23 10.61
C SER A 868 23.49 28.86 10.23
N ALA A 869 23.15 27.79 10.96
CA ALA A 869 23.61 26.44 10.63
C ALA A 869 23.00 25.90 9.32
N TRP A 870 21.74 26.24 9.03
CA TRP A 870 21.05 25.85 7.81
C TRP A 870 21.48 26.74 6.63
N ASP A 871 21.66 28.03 6.88
CA ASP A 871 22.21 28.98 5.90
C ASP A 871 23.58 28.52 5.44
N ARG A 872 24.47 28.15 6.37
CA ARG A 872 25.80 27.61 6.06
C ARG A 872 25.73 26.33 5.23
N GLN A 873 24.75 25.46 5.51
CA GLN A 873 24.58 24.20 4.82
C GLN A 873 24.04 24.36 3.39
N PHE A 874 23.04 25.23 3.20
CA PHE A 874 22.31 25.34 1.94
C PHE A 874 22.78 26.52 1.07
N TYR A 875 23.23 27.59 1.71
CA TYR A 875 23.70 28.82 1.07
C TYR A 875 25.00 29.33 1.72
N PRO A 876 26.11 28.55 1.63
CA PRO A 876 27.37 28.88 2.32
C PRO A 876 27.90 30.27 1.98
N GLU A 877 27.61 30.78 0.78
CA GLU A 877 27.95 32.13 0.33
C GLU A 877 27.39 33.27 1.20
N LEU A 878 26.34 33.02 1.98
CA LEU A 878 25.82 34.00 2.95
C LEU A 878 26.82 34.29 4.06
N MET A 879 27.67 33.30 4.44
CA MET A 879 28.67 33.50 5.49
C MET A 879 29.77 34.47 5.05
N ASP A 880 30.07 34.49 3.75
CA ASP A 880 31.14 35.32 3.18
C ASP A 880 30.65 36.67 2.66
N LYS A 881 29.39 36.74 2.21
CA LYS A 881 28.84 37.90 1.49
C LYS A 881 27.67 38.58 2.20
N GLY A 882 27.16 37.98 3.27
CA GLY A 882 26.05 38.51 4.03
C GLY A 882 24.72 38.41 3.29
N SER A 883 23.66 38.63 4.05
CA SER A 883 22.27 38.72 3.61
C SER A 883 21.96 40.03 2.87
N HIS A 884 20.71 40.18 2.44
CA HIS A 884 20.19 41.42 1.88
C HIS A 884 18.69 41.59 2.14
N ILE A 885 18.17 42.80 1.97
CA ILE A 885 16.72 43.09 1.91
C ILE A 885 16.36 43.61 0.52
N ILE A 886 15.25 43.11 -0.02
CA ILE A 886 14.60 43.63 -1.24
C ILE A 886 13.21 44.18 -0.93
N GLN A 887 12.71 45.07 -1.79
CA GLN A 887 11.31 45.50 -1.79
C GLN A 887 10.60 44.97 -3.03
N ILE A 888 9.36 44.56 -2.85
CA ILE A 888 8.44 44.07 -3.88
C ILE A 888 7.19 44.95 -3.81
N ASP A 889 6.83 45.52 -4.95
CA ASP A 889 5.60 46.28 -5.10
C ASP A 889 4.44 45.29 -5.36
N VAL A 890 3.32 45.54 -4.68
CA VAL A 890 2.17 44.64 -4.62
C VAL A 890 0.94 45.32 -5.22
N ASP A 891 0.29 44.65 -6.18
CA ASP A 891 -1.04 45.03 -6.66
C ASP A 891 -2.11 44.49 -5.69
N THR A 892 -2.68 45.38 -4.88
CA THR A 892 -3.70 45.04 -3.86
C THR A 892 -5.13 44.99 -4.41
N GLU A 893 -5.35 45.35 -5.67
CA GLU A 893 -6.66 45.30 -6.30
C GLU A 893 -6.85 43.99 -7.07
N LYS A 894 -5.92 43.66 -7.97
CA LYS A 894 -6.00 42.50 -8.86
C LYS A 894 -5.12 41.33 -8.43
N GLY A 895 -4.17 41.59 -7.53
CA GLY A 895 -3.05 40.69 -7.28
C GLY A 895 -1.98 40.83 -8.38
N GLY A 896 -0.72 40.64 -7.98
CA GLY A 896 0.45 40.85 -8.79
C GLY A 896 1.63 41.31 -7.94
N LEU A 897 2.81 40.79 -8.24
CA LEU A 897 4.07 41.12 -7.57
C LEU A 897 5.08 41.63 -8.60
N SER A 898 5.78 42.71 -8.27
CA SER A 898 6.91 43.20 -9.08
C SER A 898 8.07 43.65 -8.19
N ILE A 899 9.28 43.22 -8.51
CA ILE A 899 10.49 43.61 -7.77
C ILE A 899 10.75 45.09 -8.00
N ASN A 900 10.98 45.84 -6.92
CA ASN A 900 11.39 47.24 -7.01
C ASN A 900 12.90 47.32 -7.34
N PRO A 901 13.30 47.80 -8.54
CA PRO A 901 14.70 47.85 -8.94
C PRO A 901 15.53 48.91 -8.18
N ASP A 902 14.87 49.80 -7.44
CA ASP A 902 15.49 50.94 -6.77
C ASP A 902 15.74 50.70 -5.27
N PHE A 903 15.31 49.56 -4.71
CA PHE A 903 15.48 49.23 -3.29
C PHE A 903 16.32 47.97 -3.10
N PHE A 904 17.48 48.11 -2.44
CA PHE A 904 18.35 47.02 -2.05
C PHE A 904 19.17 47.45 -0.83
N VAL A 905 19.15 46.65 0.24
CA VAL A 905 20.01 46.84 1.41
C VAL A 905 20.97 45.65 1.47
N ASP A 906 22.27 45.91 1.43
CA ASP A 906 23.32 44.89 1.42
C ASP A 906 23.97 44.82 2.81
N PHE A 907 23.89 43.67 3.48
CA PHE A 907 24.51 43.46 4.79
C PHE A 907 25.91 42.84 4.70
N GLY A 908 26.47 42.74 3.48
CA GLY A 908 27.83 42.22 3.29
C GLY A 908 28.95 43.18 3.70
N GLU A 909 28.64 44.47 3.83
CA GLU A 909 29.60 45.55 4.11
C GLU A 909 29.43 46.15 5.52
N GLU A 910 28.77 45.42 6.43
CA GLU A 910 28.64 45.85 7.83
C GLU A 910 30.04 45.97 8.50
N PRO A 911 30.23 46.88 9.47
CA PRO A 911 31.54 47.22 10.01
C PRO A 911 32.34 46.05 10.59
N ASP A 912 31.65 45.05 11.15
CA ASP A 912 32.23 43.87 11.80
C ASP A 912 32.24 42.63 10.89
N GLY A 913 31.96 42.81 9.60
CA GLY A 913 31.88 41.75 8.60
C GLY A 913 30.44 41.40 8.20
N PRO A 914 30.25 40.43 7.30
CA PRO A 914 28.94 40.14 6.71
C PRO A 914 27.88 39.72 7.74
N ALA A 915 26.72 40.38 7.72
CA ALA A 915 25.60 40.10 8.63
C ALA A 915 24.41 39.40 7.94
N LEU A 916 23.63 38.68 8.75
CA LEU A 916 22.49 37.88 8.32
C LEU A 916 21.17 38.47 8.85
N ALA A 917 20.44 39.17 7.98
CA ALA A 917 19.16 39.78 8.25
C ALA A 917 18.05 38.72 8.21
N HIS A 918 17.23 38.72 9.26
CA HIS A 918 16.16 37.76 9.49
C HIS A 918 14.80 38.49 9.52
N GLU A 919 14.21 38.69 10.70
CA GLU A 919 12.89 39.31 10.84
C GLU A 919 12.93 40.85 10.76
N MET A 920 11.86 41.45 10.27
CA MET A 920 11.69 42.90 10.13
C MET A 920 10.44 43.35 10.88
N ARG A 921 10.51 44.50 11.56
CA ARG A 921 9.35 45.12 12.23
C ARG A 921 9.17 46.56 11.79
N TYR A 922 7.93 46.96 11.50
CA TYR A 922 7.66 48.36 11.16
C TYR A 922 7.48 49.22 12.41
N PRO A 923 7.95 50.48 12.38
CA PRO A 923 7.58 51.45 13.40
C PRO A 923 6.06 51.64 13.44
N GLY A 924 5.46 51.44 14.62
CA GLY A 924 4.02 51.60 14.83
C GLY A 924 3.17 50.35 14.58
N GLY A 925 3.81 49.19 14.37
CA GLY A 925 3.13 47.90 14.20
C GLY A 925 2.97 47.48 12.74
N ASP A 926 2.73 46.19 12.53
CA ASP A 926 2.62 45.53 11.25
C ASP A 926 1.69 44.31 11.31
N CYS A 927 1.48 43.66 10.15
CA CYS A 927 0.58 42.51 10.03
C CYS A 927 1.09 41.24 10.73
N THR A 928 2.25 41.26 11.38
CA THR A 928 2.77 40.11 12.14
C THR A 928 3.01 40.44 13.62
N SER A 929 2.88 41.70 14.05
CA SER A 929 3.12 42.13 15.45
C SER A 929 1.85 42.23 16.28
N ASP A 930 0.78 42.72 15.67
CA ASP A 930 -0.42 43.15 16.37
C ASP A 930 -1.53 42.10 16.30
N ILE A 931 -2.30 41.99 17.39
CA ILE A 931 -3.48 41.14 17.49
C ILE A 931 -4.66 42.02 17.89
N TRP A 932 -5.62 42.17 16.98
CA TRP A 932 -6.81 43.00 17.18
C TRP A 932 -7.88 42.27 18.00
N ILE A 933 -8.65 43.04 18.79
CA ILE A 933 -9.69 42.54 19.71
C ILE A 933 -11.08 42.92 19.26
#